data_AF-A0A813T5S5-F1
#
_entry.id   AF-A0A813T5S5-F1
#
_cell.length_a   1.000
_cell.length_b   1.000
_cell.length_c   1.000
_cell.angle_alpha   90.00
_cell.angle_beta   90.00
_cell.angle_gamma   90.00
#
_symmetry.space_group_name_H-M   'P 1'
#
loop_
_entity.id
_entity.type
_entity.pdbx_description
1 polymer ?
#
loop_
_entity_poly.entity_id
_entity_poly.type
_entity_poly.pdbx_seq_one_letter_code
_entity_poly.pdbx_strand_id
1 'polypeptide(L)'
;MKNAVRFIKNNDLISLQNYIKSLPNDQKAKLMNDTYFDEDFYDQSNLLLTACLIANNRQIIEYLVKECQVDIESLISLKNTEDWDSLTFHTSYSNYEYKACFNLSGTILWHLCRIKEPDYFDAIKLLVSLGANVNTQTECQFKSTPLMAACSKCNFKLVKFLIEEAKANYKILDLNGENCLYYAIRRHEDSLDLVKYLIGRGLGINHKNRLGRSVLNLSVELKKSDTFKFIMSLKPDIPNYLSLNCPLITTALNGDWEKFNILFESYKFDPIISIFGLEILGARLAEDVENFHLALYYWELSLDHRKASKQLKDPIQIEGFIPEFNSNNELNRIAKNSIELILQNLLIRERVLLKFNQPCSLAKFDLYQNLRIDNQKINFDTFFANNYDRIQYLWNITLSLQIKYLKPLDESIITNLTNYSLYLNYLKTNRNLTKYKLKLSHDFIFKALKINLHEIIRVAKCTLDSKTLFRENFELKYPNFEDIFAFNDERLVKKNLNYDSCYSNDSFLIFTYLELLKVISVFLIRILLSFKINDQEEKDLKLIVYNLVTFDKFFKGEQSILALCLKPNLLKDYGFRTCFKTYDPVSLKCVEYFLMCGADPNSKEFLNRMSKNNCLNSCMVNRDLMRNKCLVEDLIKLFLKYGAHLDFKNDFNQSFVDKYENKYQCLFLDKYKHISLKCLCAAKLKFSKILYKNELPKSLVEFVDLH
;
A
#
# COMPACT_ATOMS: atom_id res chain seq x y z
N MET A 1 30.76 30.74 -0.77
CA MET A 1 29.49 30.21 -0.23
C MET A 1 29.38 30.33 1.29
N LYS A 2 30.07 29.47 2.10
CA LYS A 2 29.95 29.47 3.58
C LYS A 2 30.13 30.83 4.26
N ASN A 3 31.08 31.64 3.81
CA ASN A 3 31.30 33.00 4.35
C ASN A 3 30.11 33.94 4.08
N ALA A 4 29.58 33.94 2.86
CA ALA A 4 28.43 34.78 2.51
C ALA A 4 27.17 34.37 3.29
N VAL A 5 26.94 33.07 3.44
CA VAL A 5 25.86 32.52 4.29
C VAL A 5 26.02 32.98 5.73
N ARG A 6 27.24 32.91 6.29
CA ARG A 6 27.53 33.38 7.66
C ARG A 6 27.23 34.88 7.83
N PHE A 7 27.58 35.73 6.86
CA PHE A 7 27.27 37.17 6.93
C PHE A 7 25.77 37.43 6.86
N ILE A 8 25.04 36.69 6.02
CA ILE A 8 23.57 36.75 5.97
C ILE A 8 22.96 36.33 7.31
N LYS A 9 23.39 35.19 7.87
CA LYS A 9 22.92 34.67 9.18
C LYS A 9 23.17 35.67 10.32
N ASN A 10 24.29 36.38 10.27
CA ASN A 10 24.65 37.41 11.26
C ASN A 10 24.05 38.80 10.98
N ASN A 11 23.24 38.92 9.92
CA ASN A 11 22.64 40.18 9.49
C ASN A 11 23.64 41.31 9.16
N ASP A 12 24.85 40.94 8.71
CA ASP A 12 25.97 41.85 8.45
C ASP A 12 26.09 42.18 6.95
N LEU A 13 25.36 43.21 6.53
CA LEU A 13 25.37 43.68 5.15
C LEU A 13 26.74 44.21 4.70
N ILE A 14 27.48 44.90 5.58
CA ILE A 14 28.74 45.57 5.23
C ILE A 14 29.80 44.53 4.89
N SER A 15 29.94 43.50 5.74
CA SER A 15 30.87 42.40 5.48
C SER A 15 30.47 41.60 4.24
N LEU A 16 29.16 41.40 4.01
CA LEU A 16 28.65 40.74 2.80
C LEU A 16 29.01 41.54 1.53
N GLN A 17 28.81 42.85 1.54
CA GLN A 17 29.15 43.74 0.42
C GLN A 17 30.65 43.72 0.11
N ASN A 18 31.49 43.86 1.13
CA ASN A 18 32.95 43.85 0.98
C ASN A 18 33.43 42.49 0.44
N TYR A 19 32.87 41.40 0.96
CA TYR A 19 33.18 40.05 0.49
C TYR A 19 32.79 39.86 -0.98
N ILE A 20 31.57 40.22 -1.38
CA ILE A 20 31.12 40.09 -2.76
C ILE A 20 31.97 40.97 -3.69
N LYS A 21 32.26 42.23 -3.32
CA LYS A 21 33.11 43.12 -4.12
C LYS A 21 34.50 42.56 -4.39
N SER A 22 35.07 41.84 -3.42
CA SER A 22 36.41 41.22 -3.51
C SER A 22 36.50 40.04 -4.48
N LEU A 23 35.38 39.45 -4.90
CA LEU A 23 35.36 38.26 -5.75
C LEU A 23 35.48 38.60 -7.25
N PRO A 24 36.16 37.75 -8.05
CA PRO A 24 36.12 37.79 -9.51
C PRO A 24 34.70 37.60 -10.07
N ASN A 25 34.42 38.13 -11.26
CA ASN A 25 33.08 38.07 -11.88
C ASN A 25 32.55 36.64 -12.05
N ASP A 26 33.40 35.68 -12.44
CA ASP A 26 33.01 34.28 -12.59
C ASP A 26 32.61 33.63 -11.26
N GLN A 27 33.29 34.00 -10.17
CA GLN A 27 32.99 33.52 -8.83
C GLN A 27 31.75 34.21 -8.25
N LYS A 28 31.50 35.48 -8.59
CA LYS A 28 30.25 36.18 -8.26
C LYS A 28 29.05 35.50 -8.90
N ALA A 29 29.12 35.22 -10.21
CA ALA A 29 28.03 34.56 -10.93
C ALA A 29 27.71 33.17 -10.36
N LYS A 30 28.73 32.36 -10.07
CA LYS A 30 28.56 31.06 -9.38
C LYS A 30 27.96 31.23 -7.99
N LEU A 31 28.47 32.17 -7.19
CA LEU A 31 27.95 32.42 -5.85
C LEU A 31 26.46 32.78 -5.89
N MET A 32 26.03 33.62 -6.84
CA MET A 32 24.65 34.12 -6.91
C MET A 32 23.65 33.08 -7.44
N ASN A 33 24.07 32.21 -8.36
CA ASN A 33 23.16 31.30 -9.07
C ASN A 33 23.26 29.83 -8.62
N ASP A 34 24.34 29.41 -7.96
CA ASP A 34 24.48 28.03 -7.50
C ASP A 34 23.66 27.76 -6.23
N THR A 35 22.98 26.61 -6.21
CA THR A 35 22.39 26.05 -5.00
C THR A 35 23.45 25.35 -4.16
N TYR A 36 23.31 25.41 -2.84
CA TYR A 36 24.19 24.73 -1.88
C TYR A 36 23.38 23.98 -0.83
N PHE A 37 23.97 22.98 -0.19
CA PHE A 37 23.34 22.30 0.94
C PHE A 37 23.47 23.17 2.21
N ASP A 38 22.36 23.63 2.77
CA ASP A 38 22.34 24.36 4.04
C ASP A 38 22.21 23.38 5.20
N GLU A 39 23.21 23.39 6.09
CA GLU A 39 23.29 22.49 7.24
C GLU A 39 22.17 22.79 8.27
N ASP A 40 21.66 24.04 8.32
CA ASP A 40 20.59 24.41 9.26
C ASP A 40 19.20 23.90 8.80
N PHE A 41 19.00 23.80 7.49
CA PHE A 41 17.74 23.36 6.88
C PHE A 41 17.78 21.91 6.38
N TYR A 42 18.95 21.27 6.43
CA TYR A 42 19.20 19.93 5.90
C TYR A 42 18.78 19.77 4.42
N ASP A 43 18.93 20.82 3.62
CA ASP A 43 18.38 20.84 2.26
C ASP A 43 19.10 21.77 1.27
N GLN A 44 18.76 21.70 -0.03
CA GLN A 44 19.31 22.59 -1.06
C GLN A 44 18.71 24.01 -0.95
N SER A 45 19.54 25.01 -0.71
CA SER A 45 19.17 26.42 -0.64
C SER A 45 19.98 27.27 -1.62
N ASN A 46 19.62 28.54 -1.77
CA ASN A 46 20.45 29.57 -2.39
C ASN A 46 20.58 30.79 -1.45
N LEU A 47 21.46 31.75 -1.77
CA LEU A 47 21.67 32.92 -0.90
C LEU A 47 20.39 33.72 -0.67
N LEU A 48 19.57 33.87 -1.70
CA LEU A 48 18.37 34.69 -1.64
C LEU A 48 17.30 34.04 -0.76
N LEU A 49 17.06 32.73 -0.91
CA LEU A 49 16.17 31.97 -0.03
C LEU A 49 16.64 32.04 1.42
N THR A 50 17.96 31.88 1.66
CA THR A 50 18.54 31.93 3.01
C THR A 50 18.42 33.32 3.63
N ALA A 51 18.61 34.38 2.84
CA ALA A 51 18.37 35.75 3.28
C ALA A 51 16.90 35.99 3.64
N CYS A 52 15.97 35.41 2.87
CA CYS A 52 14.53 35.48 3.17
C CYS A 52 14.15 34.67 4.41
N LEU A 53 14.76 33.50 4.63
CA LEU A 53 14.40 32.58 5.73
C LEU A 53 15.03 32.93 7.08
N ILE A 54 16.28 33.40 7.10
CA ILE A 54 17.03 33.59 8.35
C ILE A 54 17.13 35.06 8.76
N ALA A 55 17.50 35.92 7.81
CA ALA A 55 17.78 37.32 8.14
C ALA A 55 16.49 38.17 8.13
N ASN A 56 15.53 37.82 7.26
CA ASN A 56 14.34 38.61 6.93
C ASN A 56 14.65 40.11 6.76
N ASN A 57 15.90 40.43 6.36
CA ASN A 57 16.40 41.78 6.34
C ASN A 57 16.25 42.35 4.95
N ARG A 58 15.37 43.34 4.86
CA ARG A 58 15.07 44.07 3.63
C ARG A 58 16.31 44.57 2.91
N GLN A 59 17.31 45.07 3.63
CA GLN A 59 18.51 45.66 3.01
C GLN A 59 19.38 44.60 2.31
N ILE A 60 19.49 43.40 2.91
CA ILE A 60 20.25 42.28 2.32
C ILE A 60 19.54 41.75 1.07
N ILE A 61 18.22 41.57 1.15
CA ILE A 61 17.41 41.08 0.03
C ILE A 61 17.46 42.09 -1.14
N GLU A 62 17.27 43.38 -0.87
CA GLU A 62 17.37 44.43 -1.90
C GLU A 62 18.77 44.48 -2.54
N TYR A 63 19.84 44.34 -1.75
CA TYR A 63 21.20 44.31 -2.27
C TYR A 63 21.46 43.08 -3.17
N LEU A 64 21.02 41.89 -2.75
CA LEU A 64 21.19 40.67 -3.54
C LEU A 64 20.43 40.75 -4.88
N VAL A 65 19.23 41.32 -4.89
CA VAL A 65 18.42 41.40 -6.11
C VAL A 65 18.82 42.56 -7.02
N LYS A 66 18.99 43.77 -6.49
CA LYS A 66 19.26 44.98 -7.31
C LYS A 66 20.72 45.10 -7.71
N GLU A 67 21.64 44.91 -6.77
CA GLU A 67 23.07 45.15 -7.01
C GLU A 67 23.78 43.88 -7.50
N CYS A 68 23.38 42.70 -6.99
CA CYS A 68 24.00 41.43 -7.37
C CYS A 68 23.29 40.67 -8.50
N GLN A 69 22.12 41.16 -8.94
CA GLN A 69 21.32 40.57 -10.04
C GLN A 69 21.01 39.07 -9.85
N VAL A 70 20.76 38.64 -8.60
CA VAL A 70 20.33 37.26 -8.33
C VAL A 70 18.98 36.99 -9.01
N ASP A 71 18.87 35.85 -9.70
CA ASP A 71 17.62 35.43 -10.33
C ASP A 71 16.55 35.11 -9.28
N ILE A 72 15.54 35.98 -9.21
CA ILE A 72 14.39 35.87 -8.29
C ILE A 72 13.52 34.65 -8.64
N GLU A 73 13.48 34.26 -9.92
CA GLU A 73 12.69 33.13 -10.42
C GLU A 73 13.46 31.81 -10.38
N SER A 74 14.65 31.80 -9.77
CA SER A 74 15.44 30.58 -9.59
C SER A 74 14.61 29.48 -8.92
N LEU A 75 14.59 28.31 -9.56
CA LEU A 75 13.90 27.13 -9.06
C LEU A 75 14.77 26.39 -8.06
N ILE A 76 14.26 26.22 -6.85
CA ILE A 76 14.95 25.53 -5.76
C ILE A 76 14.22 24.22 -5.51
N SER A 77 14.97 23.11 -5.53
CA SER A 77 14.46 21.78 -5.20
C SER A 77 14.71 21.46 -3.73
N LEU A 78 13.69 21.63 -2.89
CA LEU A 78 13.74 21.24 -1.48
C LEU A 78 13.20 19.80 -1.31
N LYS A 79 13.90 18.97 -0.54
CA LYS A 79 13.46 17.68 -0.01
C LYS A 79 12.44 17.87 1.12
N ASN A 80 11.42 17.02 1.14
CA ASN A 80 10.55 16.89 2.31
C ASN A 80 11.37 16.51 3.57
N THR A 81 11.52 17.44 4.50
CA THR A 81 11.95 17.19 5.88
C THR A 81 10.73 17.22 6.81
N GLU A 82 10.79 16.50 7.93
CA GLU A 82 9.66 16.29 8.84
C GLU A 82 9.11 17.60 9.45
N ASP A 83 9.90 18.68 9.43
CA ASP A 83 9.57 19.97 10.05
C ASP A 83 8.85 20.96 9.10
N TRP A 84 8.98 20.80 7.78
CA TRP A 84 8.56 21.83 6.81
C TRP A 84 7.18 21.58 6.21
N ASP A 85 6.74 20.32 6.16
CA ASP A 85 5.39 19.99 5.70
C ASP A 85 4.94 18.56 5.98
N SER A 86 3.84 18.40 6.74
CA SER A 86 2.93 17.26 6.62
C SER A 86 2.14 17.35 5.30
N LEU A 87 2.83 17.37 4.16
CA LEU A 87 2.21 17.26 2.82
C LEU A 87 1.79 15.80 2.60
N THR A 88 0.74 15.35 3.29
CA THR A 88 -0.07 14.26 2.79
C THR A 88 -0.86 14.78 1.61
N PHE A 89 -0.36 14.52 0.39
CA PHE A 89 -1.25 14.49 -0.74
C PHE A 89 -2.22 13.34 -0.49
N HIS A 90 -3.48 13.66 -0.17
CA HIS A 90 -4.56 12.70 -0.31
C HIS A 90 -4.71 12.42 -1.81
N THR A 91 -3.88 11.53 -2.34
CA THR A 91 -4.22 10.85 -3.57
C THR A 91 -5.37 9.92 -3.23
N SER A 92 -6.47 10.01 -3.99
CA SER A 92 -7.69 9.24 -3.80
C SER A 92 -7.51 7.71 -3.95
N TYR A 93 -6.27 7.24 -4.09
CA TYR A 93 -5.93 5.83 -4.26
C TYR A 93 -5.53 5.18 -2.93
N SER A 94 -5.05 5.91 -1.92
CA SER A 94 -4.62 5.31 -0.65
C SER A 94 -5.35 5.91 0.55
N ASN A 95 -6.05 5.08 1.32
CA ASN A 95 -6.52 5.39 2.68
C ASN A 95 -5.37 5.46 3.71
N TYR A 96 -4.14 5.75 3.27
CA TYR A 96 -2.95 5.82 4.09
C TYR A 96 -2.26 7.16 3.91
N GLU A 97 -1.88 7.76 5.04
CA GLU A 97 -0.97 8.89 5.17
C GLU A 97 0.44 8.49 4.72
N TYR A 98 0.65 8.34 3.41
CA TYR A 98 2.00 8.18 2.88
C TYR A 98 2.73 9.52 2.94
N LYS A 99 3.64 9.65 3.91
CA LYS A 99 4.76 10.62 3.91
C LYS A 99 5.72 10.26 2.77
N ALA A 100 5.31 10.43 1.51
CA ALA A 100 6.26 10.32 0.40
C ALA A 100 7.17 11.56 0.40
N CYS A 101 8.48 11.36 0.45
CA CYS A 101 9.45 12.43 0.34
C CYS A 101 9.48 12.94 -1.11
N PHE A 102 8.66 13.94 -1.44
CA PHE A 102 8.71 14.58 -2.74
C PHE A 102 9.84 15.62 -2.77
N ASN A 103 10.59 15.67 -3.87
CA ASN A 103 11.40 16.84 -4.20
C ASN A 103 10.47 17.88 -4.82
N LEU A 104 10.28 19.01 -4.15
CA LEU A 104 9.43 20.10 -4.64
C LEU A 104 10.31 21.17 -5.25
N SER A 105 10.38 21.21 -6.59
CA SER A 105 11.02 22.28 -7.35
C SER A 105 10.05 23.44 -7.56
N GLY A 106 10.36 24.59 -6.97
CA GLY A 106 9.54 25.80 -7.04
C GLY A 106 10.36 27.08 -6.86
N THR A 107 9.76 28.22 -7.16
CA THR A 107 10.40 29.52 -6.97
C THR A 107 10.54 29.85 -5.48
N ILE A 108 11.43 30.78 -5.16
CA ILE A 108 11.61 31.28 -3.78
C ILE A 108 10.29 31.79 -3.20
N LEU A 109 9.54 32.58 -3.99
CA LEU A 109 8.23 33.08 -3.59
C LEU A 109 7.26 31.95 -3.24
N TRP A 110 7.24 30.88 -4.04
CA TRP A 110 6.40 29.72 -3.77
C TRP A 110 6.77 29.03 -2.45
N HIS A 111 8.06 28.84 -2.19
CA HIS A 111 8.54 28.24 -0.94
C HIS A 111 8.19 29.07 0.30
N LEU A 112 8.36 30.40 0.24
CA LEU A 112 7.98 31.29 1.34
C LEU A 112 6.47 31.27 1.61
N CYS A 113 5.64 31.23 0.57
CA CYS A 113 4.18 31.13 0.71
C CYS A 113 3.71 29.83 1.38
N ARG A 114 4.56 28.81 1.49
CA ARG A 114 4.26 27.56 2.22
C ARG A 114 4.56 27.64 3.71
N ILE A 115 5.16 28.71 4.20
CA ILE A 115 5.52 28.83 5.61
C ILE A 115 4.43 29.65 6.31
N LYS A 116 3.92 29.15 7.43
CA LYS A 116 2.82 29.80 8.17
C LYS A 116 3.30 30.92 9.09
N GLU A 117 4.60 31.01 9.34
CA GLU A 117 5.18 32.01 10.24
C GLU A 117 4.94 33.45 9.74
N PRO A 118 4.55 34.37 10.64
CA PRO A 118 4.21 35.74 10.27
C PRO A 118 5.42 36.53 9.75
N ASP A 119 6.62 36.16 10.17
CA ASP A 119 7.86 36.91 9.89
C ASP A 119 8.15 36.96 8.38
N TYR A 120 7.81 35.94 7.62
CA TYR A 120 8.10 35.89 6.16
C TYR A 120 7.18 36.77 5.32
N PHE A 121 6.13 37.34 5.89
CA PHE A 121 5.20 38.19 5.15
C PHE A 121 5.90 39.42 4.54
N ASP A 122 6.85 40.01 5.25
CA ASP A 122 7.61 41.17 4.77
C ASP A 122 8.60 40.80 3.66
N ALA A 123 9.26 39.64 3.76
CA ALA A 123 10.07 39.09 2.68
C ALA A 123 9.24 38.83 1.41
N ILE A 124 8.03 38.27 1.55
CA ILE A 124 7.13 38.04 0.41
C ILE A 124 6.73 39.37 -0.25
N LYS A 125 6.34 40.38 0.55
CA LYS A 125 6.02 41.73 0.05
C LYS A 125 7.19 42.34 -0.72
N LEU A 126 8.39 42.19 -0.18
CA LEU A 126 9.60 42.70 -0.79
C LEU A 126 9.88 42.02 -2.12
N LEU A 127 9.86 40.68 -2.19
CA LEU A 127 10.09 39.94 -3.43
C LEU A 127 9.08 40.32 -4.52
N VAL A 128 7.79 40.47 -4.15
CA VAL A 128 6.76 40.96 -5.07
C VAL A 128 7.07 42.38 -5.55
N SER A 129 7.51 43.28 -4.66
CA SER A 129 7.92 44.64 -5.05
C SER A 129 9.15 44.68 -5.97
N LEU A 130 10.00 43.66 -5.88
CA LEU A 130 11.21 43.48 -6.69
C LEU A 130 10.93 42.77 -8.03
N GLY A 131 9.67 42.41 -8.32
CA GLY A 131 9.25 41.85 -9.60
C GLY A 131 9.07 40.33 -9.62
N ALA A 132 9.05 39.65 -8.47
CA ALA A 132 8.74 38.22 -8.40
C ALA A 132 7.36 37.92 -9.02
N ASN A 133 7.30 36.91 -9.89
CA ASN A 133 6.07 36.53 -10.56
C ASN A 133 5.18 35.68 -9.63
N VAL A 134 4.09 36.28 -9.17
CA VAL A 134 3.10 35.65 -8.28
C VAL A 134 2.32 34.50 -8.89
N ASN A 135 2.43 34.30 -10.21
CA ASN A 135 1.70 33.29 -10.97
C ASN A 135 2.57 32.13 -11.47
N THR A 136 3.88 32.13 -11.16
CA THR A 136 4.78 31.05 -11.59
C THR A 136 4.31 29.70 -11.03
N GLN A 137 4.21 28.69 -11.91
CA GLN A 137 3.85 27.33 -11.52
C GLN A 137 5.11 26.51 -11.26
N THR A 138 5.08 25.71 -10.19
CA THR A 138 6.16 24.77 -9.88
C THR A 138 6.42 23.78 -11.02
N GLU A 139 7.64 23.27 -11.13
CA GLU A 139 7.96 22.21 -12.11
C GLU A 139 7.65 20.81 -11.60
N CYS A 140 7.39 20.66 -10.29
CA CYS A 140 6.94 19.41 -9.72
C CYS A 140 5.57 18.96 -10.31
N GLN A 141 5.20 17.70 -10.05
CA GLN A 141 4.01 17.03 -10.61
C GLN A 141 2.66 17.71 -10.32
N PHE A 142 2.65 18.82 -9.57
CA PHE A 142 1.45 19.56 -9.21
C PHE A 142 1.25 20.82 -10.06
N LYS A 143 2.30 21.48 -10.58
CA LYS A 143 2.19 22.81 -11.23
C LYS A 143 1.44 23.84 -10.37
N SER A 144 1.74 23.88 -9.07
CA SER A 144 1.06 24.75 -8.11
C SER A 144 1.61 26.17 -8.13
N THR A 145 0.78 27.18 -7.81
CA THR A 145 1.18 28.60 -7.73
C THR A 145 1.48 29.05 -6.30
N PRO A 146 2.19 30.19 -6.08
CA PRO A 146 2.39 30.76 -4.75
C PRO A 146 1.08 31.00 -3.99
N LEU A 147 0.02 31.38 -4.69
CA LEU A 147 -1.31 31.54 -4.10
C LEU A 147 -1.91 30.20 -3.63
N MET A 148 -1.74 29.12 -4.39
CA MET A 148 -2.17 27.77 -3.97
C MET A 148 -1.40 27.32 -2.71
N ALA A 149 -0.09 27.58 -2.66
CA ALA A 149 0.73 27.35 -1.47
C ALA A 149 0.19 28.11 -0.25
N ALA A 150 -0.06 29.41 -0.37
CA ALA A 150 -0.63 30.22 0.71
C ALA A 150 -2.01 29.73 1.18
N CYS A 151 -2.86 29.30 0.24
CA CYS A 151 -4.17 28.72 0.54
C CYS A 151 -4.05 27.40 1.32
N SER A 152 -3.09 26.55 0.96
CA SER A 152 -2.85 25.26 1.63
C SER A 152 -2.51 25.42 3.12
N LYS A 153 -1.90 26.55 3.49
CA LYS A 153 -1.53 26.89 4.88
C LYS A 153 -2.58 27.73 5.60
N CYS A 154 -3.67 28.06 4.93
CA CYS A 154 -4.72 28.95 5.41
C CYS A 154 -4.17 30.28 5.97
N ASN A 155 -3.12 30.82 5.35
CA ASN A 155 -2.59 32.14 5.72
C ASN A 155 -3.47 33.23 5.08
N PHE A 156 -4.59 33.54 5.74
CA PHE A 156 -5.61 34.44 5.20
C PHE A 156 -5.09 35.84 4.88
N LYS A 157 -4.19 36.38 5.72
CA LYS A 157 -3.54 37.67 5.51
C LYS A 157 -2.70 37.65 4.23
N LEU A 158 -1.93 36.59 4.01
CA LEU A 158 -1.13 36.40 2.81
C LEU A 158 -1.99 36.22 1.56
N VAL A 159 -3.06 35.43 1.64
CA VAL A 159 -3.99 35.26 0.51
C VAL A 159 -4.62 36.58 0.09
N LYS A 160 -5.07 37.42 1.05
CA LYS A 160 -5.59 38.76 0.75
C LYS A 160 -4.54 39.63 0.06
N PHE A 161 -3.33 39.69 0.59
CA PHE A 161 -2.24 40.44 -0.03
C PHE A 161 -1.97 39.99 -1.47
N LEU A 162 -1.85 38.66 -1.70
CA LEU A 162 -1.56 38.11 -3.02
C LEU A 162 -2.67 38.45 -4.03
N ILE A 163 -3.94 38.39 -3.64
CA ILE A 163 -5.07 38.64 -4.54
C ILE A 163 -5.31 40.14 -4.75
N GLU A 164 -5.32 40.93 -3.68
CA GLU A 164 -5.76 42.34 -3.69
C GLU A 164 -4.62 43.29 -4.10
N GLU A 165 -3.42 43.10 -3.55
CA GLU A 165 -2.28 43.98 -3.79
C GLU A 165 -1.38 43.43 -4.91
N ALA A 166 -1.03 42.15 -4.85
CA ALA A 166 -0.10 41.53 -5.79
C ALA A 166 -0.76 41.03 -7.09
N LYS A 167 -2.09 41.14 -7.21
CA LYS A 167 -2.88 40.76 -8.41
C LYS A 167 -2.65 39.32 -8.89
N ALA A 168 -2.45 38.38 -7.96
CA ALA A 168 -2.32 36.96 -8.27
C ALA A 168 -3.57 36.41 -8.94
N ASN A 169 -3.38 35.64 -10.02
CA ASN A 169 -4.46 35.03 -10.77
C ASN A 169 -4.94 33.77 -10.05
N TYR A 170 -6.02 33.92 -9.28
CA TYR A 170 -6.66 32.83 -8.54
C TYR A 170 -7.38 31.79 -9.40
N LYS A 171 -7.48 31.99 -10.73
CA LYS A 171 -8.11 31.05 -11.68
C LYS A 171 -7.14 30.02 -12.28
N ILE A 172 -5.85 30.12 -12.01
CA ILE A 172 -4.85 29.16 -12.51
C ILE A 172 -5.19 27.76 -11.97
N LEU A 173 -5.03 26.74 -12.82
CA LEU A 173 -5.26 25.35 -12.50
C LEU A 173 -3.94 24.58 -12.41
N ASP A 174 -3.89 23.67 -11.45
CA ASP A 174 -2.80 22.71 -11.25
C ASP A 174 -2.91 21.54 -12.28
N LEU A 175 -2.00 20.56 -12.23
CA LEU A 175 -2.05 19.38 -13.10
C LEU A 175 -3.24 18.44 -12.84
N ASN A 176 -3.93 18.57 -11.70
CA ASN A 176 -5.18 17.87 -11.43
C ASN A 176 -6.39 18.67 -11.88
N GLY A 177 -6.22 19.87 -12.46
CA GLY A 177 -7.32 20.77 -12.80
C GLY A 177 -7.94 21.45 -11.58
N GLU A 178 -7.18 21.61 -10.50
CA GLU A 178 -7.62 22.19 -9.23
C GLU A 178 -7.13 23.64 -9.10
N ASN A 179 -7.98 24.51 -8.55
CA ASN A 179 -7.65 25.92 -8.29
C ASN A 179 -7.33 26.15 -6.79
N CYS A 180 -7.04 27.38 -6.38
CA CYS A 180 -6.68 27.68 -5.00
C CYS A 180 -7.79 27.38 -3.96
N LEU A 181 -9.07 27.31 -4.35
CA LEU A 181 -10.18 26.91 -3.48
C LEU A 181 -10.04 25.45 -3.01
N TYR A 182 -9.54 24.57 -3.89
CA TYR A 182 -9.28 23.16 -3.55
C TYR A 182 -8.19 23.04 -2.47
N TYR A 183 -7.14 23.86 -2.58
CA TYR A 183 -6.05 23.90 -1.61
C TYR A 183 -6.49 24.44 -0.25
N ALA A 184 -7.38 25.44 -0.23
CA ALA A 184 -7.94 25.97 1.02
C ALA A 184 -8.70 24.89 1.82
N ILE A 185 -9.46 24.02 1.15
CA ILE A 185 -10.29 22.99 1.80
C ILE A 185 -9.46 21.82 2.36
N ARG A 186 -8.32 21.49 1.74
CA ARG A 186 -7.56 20.25 2.00
C ARG A 186 -6.97 20.11 3.40
N ARG A 187 -6.55 21.20 4.05
CA ARG A 187 -5.78 21.13 5.30
C ARG A 187 -6.58 21.52 6.53
N HIS A 188 -6.87 22.80 6.68
CA HIS A 188 -7.25 23.32 7.99
C HIS A 188 -8.74 23.20 8.26
N GLU A 189 -9.11 22.81 9.48
CA GLU A 189 -10.50 22.79 9.95
C GLU A 189 -11.09 24.20 9.94
N ASP A 190 -10.28 25.21 10.26
CA ASP A 190 -10.67 26.63 10.27
C ASP A 190 -10.58 27.33 8.90
N SER A 191 -10.56 26.57 7.80
CA SER A 191 -10.44 27.15 6.44
C SER A 191 -11.71 27.85 5.94
N LEU A 192 -12.80 27.81 6.72
CA LEU A 192 -14.12 28.29 6.30
C LEU A 192 -14.11 29.77 5.87
N ASP A 193 -13.45 30.65 6.62
CA ASP A 193 -13.41 32.08 6.29
C ASP A 193 -12.61 32.36 5.02
N LEU A 194 -11.54 31.59 4.81
CA LEU A 194 -10.78 31.62 3.56
C LEU A 194 -11.63 31.11 2.38
N VAL A 195 -12.37 30.03 2.57
CA VAL A 195 -13.28 29.47 1.55
C VAL A 195 -14.38 30.48 1.20
N LYS A 196 -15.03 31.09 2.20
CA LYS A 196 -16.03 32.15 2.01
C LYS A 196 -15.47 33.32 1.19
N TYR A 197 -14.28 33.79 1.55
CA TYR A 197 -13.61 34.88 0.84
C TYR A 197 -13.29 34.52 -0.61
N LEU A 198 -12.70 33.35 -0.86
CA LEU A 198 -12.35 32.90 -2.21
C LEU A 198 -13.57 32.74 -3.11
N ILE A 199 -14.67 32.19 -2.59
CA ILE A 199 -15.95 32.11 -3.31
C ILE A 199 -16.52 33.51 -3.56
N GLY A 200 -16.44 34.42 -2.57
CA GLY A 200 -16.83 35.82 -2.72
C GLY A 200 -16.01 36.59 -3.77
N ARG A 201 -14.81 36.11 -4.13
CA ARG A 201 -13.99 36.62 -5.24
C ARG A 201 -14.41 36.07 -6.62
N GLY A 202 -15.43 35.23 -6.70
CA GLY A 202 -15.97 34.70 -7.96
C GLY A 202 -15.36 33.36 -8.40
N LEU A 203 -14.72 32.62 -7.49
CA LEU A 203 -14.33 31.23 -7.76
C LEU A 203 -15.59 30.34 -7.79
N GLY A 204 -15.77 29.64 -8.91
CA GLY A 204 -16.95 28.81 -9.14
C GLY A 204 -17.00 27.60 -8.20
N ILE A 205 -18.07 27.50 -7.41
CA ILE A 205 -18.33 26.37 -6.50
C ILE A 205 -18.56 25.04 -7.24
N ASN A 206 -18.94 25.11 -8.53
CA ASN A 206 -19.23 23.95 -9.38
C ASN A 206 -18.05 23.55 -10.28
N HIS A 207 -16.89 24.20 -10.12
CA HIS A 207 -15.67 23.77 -10.81
C HIS A 207 -15.38 22.31 -10.51
N LYS A 208 -14.99 21.54 -11.53
CA LYS A 208 -14.64 20.12 -11.40
C LYS A 208 -13.18 19.93 -11.79
N ASN A 209 -12.46 19.17 -10.98
CA ASN A 209 -11.09 18.78 -11.31
C ASN A 209 -11.08 17.69 -12.40
N ARG A 210 -9.89 17.22 -12.82
CA ARG A 210 -9.73 16.18 -13.85
C ARG A 210 -10.33 14.83 -13.46
N LEU A 211 -10.59 14.59 -12.17
CA LEU A 211 -11.31 13.42 -11.67
C LEU A 211 -12.84 13.62 -11.70
N GLY A 212 -13.32 14.80 -12.10
CA GLY A 212 -14.74 15.17 -12.09
C GLY A 212 -15.28 15.57 -10.72
N ARG A 213 -14.41 15.81 -9.73
CA ARG A 213 -14.79 16.14 -8.35
C ARG A 213 -14.91 17.65 -8.13
N SER A 214 -15.99 18.06 -7.49
CA SER A 214 -16.22 19.44 -7.06
C SER A 214 -15.65 19.72 -5.66
N VAL A 215 -15.66 20.99 -5.24
CA VAL A 215 -15.31 21.37 -3.86
C VAL A 215 -16.32 20.85 -2.82
N LEU A 216 -17.58 20.60 -3.21
CA LEU A 216 -18.55 19.92 -2.37
C LEU A 216 -18.11 18.47 -2.11
N ASN A 217 -17.70 17.72 -3.14
CA ASN A 217 -17.19 16.36 -2.97
C ASN A 217 -15.97 16.33 -2.04
N LEU A 218 -15.04 17.28 -2.18
CA LEU A 218 -13.88 17.37 -1.30
C LEU A 218 -14.26 17.65 0.16
N SER A 219 -15.24 18.52 0.40
CA SER A 219 -15.73 18.77 1.77
C SER A 219 -16.30 17.52 2.43
N VAL A 220 -16.93 16.64 1.65
CA VAL A 220 -17.45 15.34 2.10
C VAL A 220 -16.30 14.36 2.38
N GLU A 221 -15.35 14.21 1.44
CA GLU A 221 -14.20 13.30 1.58
C GLU A 221 -13.31 13.66 2.76
N LEU A 222 -13.07 14.95 2.98
CA LEU A 222 -12.21 15.47 4.03
C LEU A 222 -12.96 15.74 5.34
N LYS A 223 -14.23 15.34 5.43
CA LYS A 223 -15.10 15.50 6.60
C LYS A 223 -15.22 16.95 7.13
N LYS A 224 -15.13 17.96 6.24
CA LYS A 224 -15.23 19.39 6.58
C LYS A 224 -16.70 19.83 6.69
N SER A 225 -17.34 19.55 7.83
CA SER A 225 -18.78 19.75 8.02
C SER A 225 -19.27 21.20 7.88
N ASP A 226 -18.52 22.18 8.40
CA ASP A 226 -18.94 23.59 8.29
C ASP A 226 -18.80 24.13 6.87
N THR A 227 -17.71 23.77 6.19
CA THR A 227 -17.51 24.06 4.76
C THR A 227 -18.60 23.41 3.91
N PHE A 228 -18.97 22.16 4.21
CA PHE A 228 -20.07 21.48 3.55
C PHE A 228 -21.40 22.25 3.73
N LYS A 229 -21.77 22.60 4.96
CA LYS A 229 -23.00 23.36 5.26
C LYS A 229 -23.02 24.71 4.55
N PHE A 230 -21.89 25.41 4.51
CA PHE A 230 -21.75 26.67 3.78
C PHE A 230 -21.88 26.49 2.27
N ILE A 231 -21.21 25.51 1.67
CA ILE A 231 -21.35 25.26 0.23
C ILE A 231 -22.81 24.89 -0.08
N MET A 232 -23.46 24.06 0.74
CA MET A 232 -24.86 23.69 0.57
C MET A 232 -25.82 24.89 0.64
N SER A 233 -25.54 25.89 1.49
CA SER A 233 -26.38 27.11 1.54
C SER A 233 -26.30 27.94 0.25
N LEU A 234 -25.24 27.77 -0.55
CA LEU A 234 -25.09 28.38 -1.87
C LEU A 234 -25.76 27.60 -3.00
N LYS A 235 -26.41 26.47 -2.70
CA LYS A 235 -27.12 25.61 -3.67
C LYS A 235 -26.27 25.21 -4.89
N PRO A 236 -25.18 24.45 -4.70
CA PRO A 236 -24.32 23.98 -5.80
C PRO A 236 -25.10 23.11 -6.80
N ASP A 237 -24.59 23.02 -8.02
CA ASP A 237 -25.15 22.15 -9.05
C ASP A 237 -24.69 20.72 -8.78
N ILE A 238 -25.65 19.84 -8.51
CA ILE A 238 -25.37 18.45 -8.17
C ILE A 238 -25.64 17.56 -9.40
N PRO A 239 -24.70 16.67 -9.78
CA PRO A 239 -24.93 15.75 -10.87
C PRO A 239 -26.07 14.79 -10.51
N ASN A 240 -27.11 14.77 -11.36
CA ASN A 240 -28.26 13.87 -11.23
C ASN A 240 -28.14 12.66 -12.18
N TYR A 241 -26.97 12.03 -12.17
CA TYR A 241 -26.72 10.77 -12.85
C TYR A 241 -25.87 9.89 -11.95
N LEU A 242 -25.99 8.58 -12.12
CA LEU A 242 -25.26 7.59 -11.32
C LEU A 242 -23.75 7.74 -11.58
N SER A 243 -23.04 8.47 -10.71
CA SER A 243 -21.58 8.60 -10.70
C SER A 243 -21.02 8.56 -9.28
N LEU A 244 -19.80 8.03 -9.10
CA LEU A 244 -19.06 8.13 -7.83
C LEU A 244 -18.79 9.59 -7.42
N ASN A 245 -18.78 10.49 -8.41
CA ASN A 245 -18.66 11.93 -8.18
C ASN A 245 -20.00 12.58 -7.80
N CYS A 246 -21.10 11.83 -7.71
CA CYS A 246 -22.33 12.35 -7.14
C CYS A 246 -22.14 12.50 -5.62
N PRO A 247 -22.22 13.73 -5.06
CA PRO A 247 -22.06 13.98 -3.62
C PRO A 247 -22.91 13.07 -2.75
N LEU A 248 -24.14 12.75 -3.16
CA LEU A 248 -25.03 11.83 -2.43
C LEU A 248 -24.43 10.42 -2.31
N ILE A 249 -23.87 9.91 -3.41
CA ILE A 249 -23.19 8.60 -3.44
C ILE A 249 -21.88 8.67 -2.64
N THR A 250 -21.12 9.77 -2.76
CA THR A 250 -19.89 9.96 -1.98
C THR A 250 -20.17 9.99 -0.47
N THR A 251 -21.21 10.69 -0.02
CA THR A 251 -21.62 10.70 1.40
C THR A 251 -22.05 9.31 1.88
N ALA A 252 -22.79 8.56 1.05
CA ALA A 252 -23.20 7.20 1.37
C ALA A 252 -21.99 6.26 1.54
N LEU A 253 -21.01 6.32 0.62
CA LEU A 253 -19.78 5.54 0.71
C LEU A 253 -18.94 5.85 1.94
N ASN A 254 -18.96 7.11 2.39
CA ASN A 254 -18.27 7.53 3.61
C ASN A 254 -19.02 7.14 4.90
N GLY A 255 -20.30 6.75 4.81
CA GLY A 255 -21.15 6.47 5.96
C GLY A 255 -21.64 7.74 6.68
N ASP A 256 -21.53 8.90 6.04
CA ASP A 256 -21.91 10.19 6.61
C ASP A 256 -23.40 10.44 6.41
N TRP A 257 -24.21 9.84 7.29
CA TRP A 257 -25.66 9.88 7.22
C TRP A 257 -26.24 11.29 7.43
N GLU A 258 -25.58 12.15 8.21
CA GLU A 258 -26.00 13.55 8.41
C GLU A 258 -25.90 14.33 7.10
N LYS A 259 -24.74 14.30 6.44
CA LYS A 259 -24.55 14.98 5.14
C LYS A 259 -25.42 14.37 4.05
N PHE A 260 -25.61 13.05 4.09
CA PHE A 260 -26.51 12.35 3.17
C PHE A 260 -27.94 12.88 3.29
N ASN A 261 -28.49 12.96 4.50
CA ASN A 261 -29.86 13.44 4.72
C ASN A 261 -30.03 14.89 4.27
N ILE A 262 -29.05 15.75 4.58
CA ILE A 262 -29.06 17.15 4.11
C ILE A 262 -29.15 17.20 2.57
N LEU A 263 -28.35 16.42 1.85
CA LEU A 263 -28.40 16.35 0.39
C LEU A 263 -29.73 15.79 -0.12
N PHE A 264 -30.19 14.70 0.48
CA PHE A 264 -31.39 13.96 0.09
C PHE A 264 -32.66 14.80 0.26
N GLU A 265 -32.73 15.64 1.30
CA GLU A 265 -33.85 16.56 1.54
C GLU A 265 -33.78 17.82 0.68
N SER A 266 -32.57 18.31 0.38
CA SER A 266 -32.39 19.58 -0.36
C SER A 266 -32.49 19.45 -1.88
N TYR A 267 -32.28 18.26 -2.44
CA TYR A 267 -32.29 18.03 -3.89
C TYR A 267 -33.19 16.86 -4.28
N LYS A 268 -33.87 17.00 -5.43
CA LYS A 268 -34.56 15.88 -6.07
C LYS A 268 -33.58 15.11 -6.95
N PHE A 269 -33.30 13.88 -6.53
CA PHE A 269 -32.50 12.93 -7.30
C PHE A 269 -33.39 12.02 -8.15
N ASP A 270 -32.81 11.48 -9.22
CA ASP A 270 -33.40 10.35 -9.95
C ASP A 270 -33.66 9.19 -8.98
N PRO A 271 -34.83 8.52 -9.07
CA PRO A 271 -35.16 7.40 -8.19
C PRO A 271 -34.07 6.34 -8.08
N ILE A 272 -33.36 6.03 -9.19
CA ILE A 272 -32.25 5.08 -9.20
C ILE A 272 -31.14 5.57 -8.25
N ILE A 273 -30.76 6.84 -8.33
CA ILE A 273 -29.68 7.39 -7.52
C ILE A 273 -30.09 7.42 -6.04
N SER A 274 -31.33 7.81 -5.74
CA SER A 274 -31.87 7.78 -4.37
C SER A 274 -31.84 6.38 -3.78
N ILE A 275 -32.36 5.38 -4.50
CA ILE A 275 -32.37 3.99 -4.06
C ILE A 275 -30.94 3.49 -3.83
N PHE A 276 -30.04 3.76 -4.77
CA PHE A 276 -28.64 3.35 -4.67
C PHE A 276 -27.92 4.02 -3.49
N GLY A 277 -28.14 5.32 -3.29
CA GLY A 277 -27.57 6.06 -2.16
C GLY A 277 -28.02 5.50 -0.82
N LEU A 278 -29.32 5.22 -0.66
CA LEU A 278 -29.90 4.64 0.56
C LEU A 278 -29.34 3.22 0.83
N GLU A 279 -29.26 2.38 -0.20
CA GLU A 279 -28.73 1.03 -0.09
C GLU A 279 -27.24 1.02 0.33
N ILE A 280 -26.42 1.87 -0.30
CA ILE A 280 -24.98 2.00 0.04
C ILE A 280 -24.82 2.56 1.45
N LEU A 281 -25.59 3.59 1.83
CA LEU A 281 -25.49 4.18 3.16
C LEU A 281 -25.85 3.15 4.24
N GLY A 282 -26.94 2.42 4.06
CA GLY A 282 -27.34 1.34 4.96
C GLY A 282 -26.26 0.26 5.04
N ALA A 283 -25.66 -0.11 3.90
CA ALA A 283 -24.56 -1.06 3.85
C ALA A 283 -23.32 -0.59 4.61
N ARG A 284 -22.93 0.68 4.47
CA ARG A 284 -21.78 1.25 5.19
C ARG A 284 -22.04 1.35 6.69
N LEU A 285 -23.26 1.71 7.10
CA LEU A 285 -23.66 1.75 8.51
C LEU A 285 -23.76 0.36 9.14
N ALA A 286 -24.09 -0.67 8.35
CA ALA A 286 -24.11 -2.06 8.79
C ALA A 286 -22.71 -2.63 9.09
N GLU A 287 -21.63 -1.88 8.91
CA GLU A 287 -20.28 -2.29 9.33
C GLU A 287 -20.05 -2.04 10.82
N ASP A 288 -20.78 -1.08 11.40
CA ASP A 288 -20.72 -0.75 12.82
C ASP A 288 -21.98 -1.25 13.54
N VAL A 289 -21.82 -2.14 14.51
CA VAL A 289 -22.94 -2.77 15.27
C VAL A 289 -23.87 -1.73 15.90
N GLU A 290 -23.30 -0.61 16.34
CA GLU A 290 -24.05 0.48 16.96
C GLU A 290 -25.05 1.13 15.99
N ASN A 291 -24.77 1.04 14.68
CA ASN A 291 -25.54 1.66 13.61
C ASN A 291 -26.49 0.69 12.87
N PHE A 292 -26.66 -0.56 13.32
CA PHE A 292 -27.55 -1.53 12.66
C PHE A 292 -28.99 -1.04 12.52
N HIS A 293 -29.50 -0.34 13.53
CA HIS A 293 -30.82 0.25 13.48
C HIS A 293 -30.96 1.30 12.36
N LEU A 294 -29.93 2.14 12.16
CA LEU A 294 -29.87 3.09 11.05
C LEU A 294 -29.74 2.37 9.71
N ALA A 295 -28.94 1.30 9.64
CA ALA A 295 -28.78 0.51 8.42
C ALA A 295 -30.12 -0.07 7.94
N LEU A 296 -30.87 -0.68 8.86
CA LEU A 296 -32.22 -1.20 8.59
C LEU A 296 -33.17 -0.09 8.15
N TYR A 297 -33.16 1.05 8.81
CA TYR A 297 -33.98 2.21 8.43
C TYR A 297 -33.74 2.66 6.99
N TYR A 298 -32.47 2.85 6.58
CA TYR A 298 -32.18 3.27 5.20
C TYR A 298 -32.50 2.18 4.18
N TRP A 299 -32.37 0.91 4.53
CA TRP A 299 -32.78 -0.20 3.68
C TRP A 299 -34.31 -0.29 3.51
N GLU A 300 -35.08 -0.08 4.57
CA GLU A 300 -36.55 0.04 4.50
C GLU A 300 -36.97 1.19 3.60
N LEU A 301 -36.37 2.38 3.79
CA LEU A 301 -36.61 3.52 2.92
C LEU A 301 -36.30 3.20 1.45
N SER A 302 -35.20 2.49 1.18
CA SER A 302 -34.84 2.09 -0.18
C SER A 302 -35.91 1.20 -0.83
N LEU A 303 -36.52 0.28 -0.07
CA LEU A 303 -37.60 -0.59 -0.55
C LEU A 303 -38.87 0.20 -0.85
N ASP A 304 -39.18 1.22 -0.06
CA ASP A 304 -40.35 2.07 -0.31
C ASP A 304 -40.16 2.95 -1.54
N HIS A 305 -38.95 3.49 -1.75
CA HIS A 305 -38.59 4.19 -2.99
C HIS A 305 -38.66 3.27 -4.22
N ARG A 306 -38.28 1.98 -4.09
CA ARG A 306 -38.43 0.97 -5.17
C ARG A 306 -39.89 0.72 -5.53
N LYS A 307 -40.75 0.52 -4.53
CA LYS A 307 -42.20 0.36 -4.72
C LYS A 307 -42.80 1.58 -5.43
N ALA A 308 -42.46 2.78 -4.98
CA ALA A 308 -42.96 4.03 -5.55
C ALA A 308 -42.51 4.24 -7.01
N SER A 309 -41.28 3.87 -7.34
CA SER A 309 -40.70 4.02 -8.69
C SER A 309 -40.96 2.87 -9.64
N LYS A 310 -41.66 1.81 -9.19
CA LYS A 310 -41.86 0.53 -9.92
C LYS A 310 -40.54 -0.11 -10.40
N GLN A 311 -39.43 0.20 -9.76
CA GLN A 311 -38.13 -0.38 -10.07
C GLN A 311 -37.95 -1.68 -9.31
N LEU A 312 -38.09 -2.79 -10.02
CA LEU A 312 -37.82 -4.12 -9.48
C LEU A 312 -36.31 -4.35 -9.44
N LYS A 313 -35.88 -5.03 -8.38
CA LYS A 313 -34.53 -5.52 -8.21
C LYS A 313 -34.49 -6.95 -8.71
N ASP A 314 -33.54 -7.26 -9.59
CA ASP A 314 -33.10 -8.64 -9.76
C ASP A 314 -32.11 -8.91 -8.61
N PRO A 315 -32.49 -9.71 -7.61
CA PRO A 315 -31.59 -9.98 -6.50
C PRO A 315 -30.36 -10.70 -7.03
N ILE A 316 -29.16 -10.24 -6.66
CA ILE A 316 -27.96 -11.02 -6.91
C ILE A 316 -28.08 -12.31 -6.10
N GLN A 317 -28.12 -13.43 -6.82
CA GLN A 317 -28.15 -14.75 -6.24
C GLN A 317 -26.78 -15.36 -6.37
N ILE A 318 -26.23 -15.72 -5.23
CA ILE A 318 -24.94 -16.37 -5.08
C ILE A 318 -25.23 -17.78 -4.54
N GLU A 319 -24.66 -18.81 -5.15
CA GLU A 319 -25.01 -20.21 -4.85
C GLU A 319 -24.66 -20.60 -3.41
N GLY A 320 -25.67 -20.84 -2.57
CA GLY A 320 -25.49 -21.09 -1.13
C GLY A 320 -25.62 -19.86 -0.23
N PHE A 321 -25.89 -18.67 -0.79
CA PHE A 321 -26.11 -17.43 -0.04
C PHE A 321 -27.58 -17.03 -0.01
N ILE A 322 -27.94 -16.29 1.04
CA ILE A 322 -29.21 -15.59 1.08
C ILE A 322 -29.15 -14.50 0.01
N PRO A 323 -30.12 -14.43 -0.92
CA PRO A 323 -30.15 -13.40 -1.94
C PRO A 323 -30.24 -12.00 -1.32
N GLU A 324 -29.95 -10.96 -2.10
CA GLU A 324 -30.23 -9.60 -1.65
C GLU A 324 -31.71 -9.46 -1.26
N PHE A 325 -31.96 -8.78 -0.14
CA PHE A 325 -33.34 -8.53 0.28
C PHE A 325 -34.11 -7.79 -0.82
N ASN A 326 -35.36 -8.22 -1.02
CA ASN A 326 -36.29 -7.62 -1.98
C ASN A 326 -37.64 -7.27 -1.34
N SER A 327 -37.84 -7.60 -0.06
CA SER A 327 -39.07 -7.26 0.68
C SER A 327 -38.79 -6.93 2.15
N ASN A 328 -39.68 -6.14 2.77
CA ASN A 328 -39.59 -5.81 4.20
C ASN A 328 -39.66 -7.07 5.08
N ASN A 329 -40.35 -8.13 4.63
CA ASN A 329 -40.42 -9.41 5.36
C ASN A 329 -39.06 -10.12 5.41
N GLU A 330 -38.29 -10.09 4.32
CA GLU A 330 -36.93 -10.63 4.28
C GLU A 330 -35.98 -9.79 5.12
N LEU A 331 -36.09 -8.45 5.02
CA LEU A 331 -35.28 -7.52 5.82
C LEU A 331 -35.48 -7.76 7.33
N ASN A 332 -36.72 -7.98 7.77
CA ASN A 332 -37.06 -8.32 9.16
C ASN A 332 -36.51 -9.68 9.62
N ARG A 333 -36.28 -10.63 8.69
CA ARG A 333 -35.61 -11.90 9.02
C ARG A 333 -34.11 -11.68 9.19
N ILE A 334 -33.50 -10.94 8.27
CA ILE A 334 -32.07 -10.59 8.27
C ILE A 334 -31.72 -9.75 9.52
N ALA A 335 -32.61 -8.84 9.94
CA ALA A 335 -32.45 -8.03 11.14
C ALA A 335 -32.21 -8.84 12.43
N LYS A 336 -32.60 -10.12 12.46
CA LYS A 336 -32.41 -11.02 13.62
C LYS A 336 -30.99 -11.59 13.70
N ASN A 337 -30.18 -11.46 12.65
CA ASN A 337 -28.85 -12.05 12.56
C ASN A 337 -27.83 -11.01 12.08
N SER A 338 -26.95 -10.56 12.99
CA SER A 338 -25.93 -9.52 12.71
C SER A 338 -25.05 -9.85 11.51
N ILE A 339 -24.74 -11.12 11.31
CA ILE A 339 -23.92 -11.57 10.19
C ILE A 339 -24.65 -11.36 8.88
N GLU A 340 -25.93 -11.72 8.80
CA GLU A 340 -26.70 -11.58 7.56
C GLU A 340 -26.80 -10.12 7.13
N LEU A 341 -26.87 -9.16 8.07
CA LEU A 341 -26.76 -7.73 7.77
C LEU A 341 -25.41 -7.39 7.11
N ILE A 342 -24.30 -7.89 7.66
CA ILE A 342 -22.96 -7.70 7.07
C ILE A 342 -22.87 -8.37 5.68
N LEU A 343 -23.56 -9.49 5.45
CA LEU A 343 -23.60 -10.13 4.11
C LEU A 343 -24.37 -9.29 3.09
N GLN A 344 -25.50 -8.71 3.49
CA GLN A 344 -26.27 -7.83 2.61
C GLN A 344 -25.46 -6.62 2.18
N ASN A 345 -24.61 -6.09 3.06
CA ASN A 345 -23.65 -5.04 2.70
C ASN A 345 -22.81 -5.48 1.49
N LEU A 346 -22.13 -6.63 1.53
CA LEU A 346 -21.29 -7.11 0.42
C LEU A 346 -22.04 -7.23 -0.90
N LEU A 347 -23.23 -7.83 -0.89
CA LEU A 347 -24.05 -8.03 -2.10
C LEU A 347 -24.48 -6.69 -2.72
N ILE A 348 -25.01 -5.79 -1.90
CA ILE A 348 -25.46 -4.45 -2.33
C ILE A 348 -24.29 -3.69 -2.94
N ARG A 349 -23.16 -3.69 -2.23
CA ARG A 349 -21.95 -2.99 -2.61
C ARG A 349 -21.40 -3.52 -3.93
N GLU A 350 -21.43 -4.84 -4.14
CA GLU A 350 -21.01 -5.50 -5.38
C GLU A 350 -21.90 -5.07 -6.55
N ARG A 351 -23.22 -5.22 -6.41
CA ARG A 351 -24.20 -4.79 -7.42
C ARG A 351 -24.00 -3.34 -7.82
N VAL A 352 -23.78 -2.48 -6.84
CA VAL A 352 -23.73 -1.04 -7.04
C VAL A 352 -22.43 -0.62 -7.71
N LEU A 353 -21.27 -1.11 -7.25
CA LEU A 353 -19.98 -0.73 -7.83
C LEU A 353 -19.67 -1.36 -9.19
N LEU A 354 -20.22 -2.54 -9.49
CA LEU A 354 -20.16 -3.10 -10.85
C LEU A 354 -20.80 -2.17 -11.89
N LYS A 355 -21.78 -1.34 -11.52
CA LYS A 355 -22.39 -0.35 -12.43
C LYS A 355 -21.52 0.90 -12.65
N PHE A 356 -20.59 1.20 -11.75
CA PHE A 356 -19.77 2.41 -11.84
C PHE A 356 -18.47 2.23 -12.63
N ASN A 357 -18.15 1.01 -13.11
CA ASN A 357 -16.90 0.68 -13.81
C ASN A 357 -15.61 1.13 -13.07
N GLN A 358 -15.69 1.33 -11.75
CA GLN A 358 -14.56 1.68 -10.89
C GLN A 358 -14.56 0.76 -9.64
N PRO A 359 -13.84 -0.37 -9.72
CA PRO A 359 -13.91 -1.44 -8.72
C PRO A 359 -13.14 -1.16 -7.40
N CYS A 360 -12.40 -0.05 -7.32
CA CYS A 360 -11.34 0.15 -6.32
C CYS A 360 -11.80 0.39 -4.87
N SER A 361 -13.06 0.75 -4.60
CA SER A 361 -13.51 1.08 -3.23
C SER A 361 -14.28 -0.04 -2.52
N LEU A 362 -14.76 -1.07 -3.24
CA LEU A 362 -15.34 -2.27 -2.58
C LEU A 362 -14.30 -3.30 -2.22
N ALA A 363 -13.38 -3.54 -3.15
CA ALA A 363 -12.47 -4.66 -3.03
C ALA A 363 -11.42 -4.42 -1.93
N LYS A 364 -11.39 -3.23 -1.30
CA LYS A 364 -10.62 -2.96 -0.09
C LYS A 364 -11.29 -3.40 1.22
N PHE A 365 -12.39 -4.16 1.14
CA PHE A 365 -13.11 -4.66 2.31
C PHE A 365 -12.24 -5.63 3.11
N ASP A 366 -11.79 -5.18 4.28
CA ASP A 366 -11.14 -6.03 5.28
C ASP A 366 -12.23 -6.72 6.12
N LEU A 367 -12.72 -7.85 5.62
CA LEU A 367 -13.78 -8.63 6.29
C LEU A 367 -13.41 -9.00 7.73
N TYR A 368 -12.11 -9.04 8.04
CA TYR A 368 -11.60 -9.24 9.39
C TYR A 368 -11.87 -8.06 10.33
N GLN A 369 -11.74 -6.81 9.87
CA GLN A 369 -12.04 -5.64 10.70
C GLN A 369 -13.51 -5.61 11.15
N ASN A 370 -14.43 -5.98 10.26
CA ASN A 370 -15.86 -5.99 10.59
C ASN A 370 -16.25 -7.16 11.50
N LEU A 371 -15.72 -8.36 11.25
CA LEU A 371 -15.88 -9.47 12.21
C LEU A 371 -15.30 -9.10 13.59
N ARG A 372 -14.19 -8.35 13.65
CA ARG A 372 -13.59 -7.85 14.90
C ARG A 372 -14.50 -6.89 15.66
N ILE A 373 -15.33 -6.09 15.00
CA ILE A 373 -16.26 -5.15 15.66
C ILE A 373 -17.34 -5.94 16.43
N ASP A 374 -17.88 -7.03 15.86
CA ASP A 374 -18.78 -7.96 16.56
C ASP A 374 -18.10 -8.63 17.78
N ASN A 375 -16.79 -8.85 17.69
CA ASN A 375 -16.02 -9.61 18.68
C ASN A 375 -15.72 -8.88 19.99
N GLN A 376 -15.94 -7.56 20.10
CA GLN A 376 -15.70 -6.84 21.36
C GLN A 376 -16.82 -7.06 22.40
N LYS A 377 -17.99 -7.57 21.99
CA LYS A 377 -19.16 -7.75 22.87
C LYS A 377 -19.61 -9.22 23.02
N ILE A 378 -19.08 -10.17 22.23
CA ILE A 378 -19.52 -11.58 22.17
C ILE A 378 -18.36 -12.55 22.45
N ASN A 379 -18.65 -13.75 23.02
CA ASN A 379 -17.67 -14.83 23.13
C ASN A 379 -17.24 -15.30 21.72
N PHE A 380 -16.04 -14.86 21.33
CA PHE A 380 -15.39 -15.12 20.05
C PHE A 380 -15.53 -16.60 19.62
N ASP A 381 -15.15 -17.55 20.48
CA ASP A 381 -15.14 -18.98 20.13
C ASP A 381 -16.54 -19.50 19.73
N THR A 382 -17.61 -19.02 20.38
CA THR A 382 -18.99 -19.45 20.10
C THR A 382 -19.54 -18.86 18.80
N PHE A 383 -19.24 -17.60 18.53
CA PHE A 383 -19.67 -16.92 17.31
C PHE A 383 -19.05 -17.59 16.07
N PHE A 384 -17.74 -17.87 16.14
CA PHE A 384 -17.04 -18.54 15.04
C PHE A 384 -17.51 -19.98 14.82
N ALA A 385 -17.76 -20.74 15.89
CA ALA A 385 -18.28 -22.09 15.77
C ALA A 385 -19.65 -22.12 15.07
N ASN A 386 -20.53 -21.16 15.37
CA ASN A 386 -21.88 -21.12 14.79
C ASN A 386 -21.91 -20.63 13.34
N ASN A 387 -20.87 -19.92 12.87
CA ASN A 387 -20.87 -19.23 11.58
C ASN A 387 -19.70 -19.60 10.68
N TYR A 388 -19.03 -20.71 11.00
CA TYR A 388 -17.83 -21.19 10.33
C TYR A 388 -17.96 -21.25 8.80
N ASP A 389 -18.95 -21.98 8.30
CA ASP A 389 -19.15 -22.19 6.85
C ASP A 389 -19.42 -20.87 6.13
N ARG A 390 -20.17 -19.97 6.77
CA ARG A 390 -20.50 -18.64 6.23
C ARG A 390 -19.25 -17.78 6.08
N ILE A 391 -18.38 -17.76 7.09
CA ILE A 391 -17.14 -16.96 7.10
C ILE A 391 -16.15 -17.47 6.03
N GLN A 392 -15.98 -18.79 5.91
CA GLN A 392 -15.10 -19.37 4.90
C GLN A 392 -15.54 -19.02 3.48
N TYR A 393 -16.84 -19.15 3.23
CA TYR A 393 -17.39 -18.80 1.94
C TYR A 393 -17.18 -17.32 1.62
N LEU A 394 -17.47 -16.43 2.57
CA LEU A 394 -17.32 -14.99 2.38
C LEU A 394 -15.92 -14.56 1.97
N TRP A 395 -14.90 -15.13 2.61
CA TRP A 395 -13.52 -14.84 2.24
C TRP A 395 -13.16 -15.38 0.87
N ASN A 396 -13.70 -16.54 0.48
CA ASN A 396 -13.54 -17.02 -0.88
C ASN A 396 -14.14 -16.06 -1.91
N ILE A 397 -15.37 -15.56 -1.69
CA ILE A 397 -15.96 -14.56 -2.60
C ILE A 397 -15.07 -13.34 -2.65
N THR A 398 -14.74 -12.78 -1.48
CA THR A 398 -14.01 -11.51 -1.36
C THR A 398 -12.68 -11.59 -2.10
N LEU A 399 -11.88 -12.63 -1.85
CA LEU A 399 -10.60 -12.84 -2.52
C LEU A 399 -10.76 -13.06 -4.04
N SER A 400 -11.79 -13.80 -4.46
CA SER A 400 -12.06 -14.06 -5.88
C SER A 400 -12.46 -12.78 -6.62
N LEU A 401 -13.30 -11.94 -6.00
CA LEU A 401 -13.70 -10.63 -6.53
C LEU A 401 -12.51 -9.67 -6.57
N GLN A 402 -11.70 -9.64 -5.50
CA GLN A 402 -10.49 -8.83 -5.44
C GLN A 402 -9.53 -9.16 -6.59
N ILE A 403 -9.21 -10.44 -6.82
CA ILE A 403 -8.34 -10.83 -7.93
C ILE A 403 -8.94 -10.48 -9.30
N LYS A 404 -10.26 -10.62 -9.46
CA LYS A 404 -10.93 -10.32 -10.72
C LYS A 404 -10.91 -8.82 -11.06
N TYR A 405 -11.13 -7.97 -10.06
CA TYR A 405 -11.47 -6.57 -10.27
C TYR A 405 -10.45 -5.55 -9.75
N LEU A 406 -9.49 -5.92 -8.92
CA LEU A 406 -8.41 -5.03 -8.54
C LEU A 406 -7.22 -5.15 -9.47
N LYS A 407 -6.35 -4.13 -9.50
CA LYS A 407 -5.05 -4.23 -10.17
C LYS A 407 -4.16 -5.26 -9.45
N PRO A 408 -3.16 -5.84 -10.13
CA PRO A 408 -2.16 -6.68 -9.49
C PRO A 408 -1.46 -5.90 -8.36
N LEU A 409 -1.22 -6.56 -7.23
CA LEU A 409 -0.57 -6.02 -6.02
C LEU A 409 -1.34 -4.91 -5.30
N ASP A 410 -2.66 -4.88 -5.43
CA ASP A 410 -3.46 -4.05 -4.54
C ASP A 410 -3.29 -4.52 -3.09
N GLU A 411 -2.98 -3.58 -2.20
CA GLU A 411 -2.71 -3.84 -0.78
C GLU A 411 -3.80 -4.69 -0.12
N SER A 412 -5.07 -4.47 -0.50
CA SER A 412 -6.19 -5.19 0.08
C SER A 412 -6.24 -6.68 -0.23
N ILE A 413 -5.71 -7.11 -1.37
CA ILE A 413 -5.56 -8.54 -1.71
C ILE A 413 -4.62 -9.19 -0.70
N ILE A 414 -3.49 -8.53 -0.44
CA ILE A 414 -2.43 -9.02 0.43
C ILE A 414 -2.89 -9.03 1.88
N THR A 415 -3.55 -7.98 2.34
CA THR A 415 -4.13 -7.90 3.68
C THR A 415 -5.13 -9.02 3.91
N ASN A 416 -6.08 -9.24 2.98
CA ASN A 416 -7.07 -10.29 3.13
C ASN A 416 -6.48 -11.70 3.04
N LEU A 417 -5.50 -11.95 2.17
CA LEU A 417 -4.79 -13.24 2.11
C LEU A 417 -4.03 -13.53 3.40
N THR A 418 -3.39 -12.50 3.98
CA THR A 418 -2.66 -12.62 5.25
C THR A 418 -3.62 -12.91 6.40
N ASN A 419 -4.71 -12.13 6.51
CA ASN A 419 -5.75 -12.32 7.52
C ASN A 419 -6.39 -13.70 7.40
N TYR A 420 -6.65 -14.15 6.17
CA TYR A 420 -7.21 -15.49 5.92
C TYR A 420 -6.30 -16.60 6.42
N SER A 421 -5.03 -16.52 6.06
CA SER A 421 -4.03 -17.49 6.46
C SER A 421 -3.93 -17.59 7.99
N LEU A 422 -3.85 -16.45 8.68
CA LEU A 422 -3.79 -16.38 10.14
C LEU A 422 -5.00 -17.02 10.82
N TYR A 423 -6.20 -16.79 10.27
CA TYR A 423 -7.42 -17.43 10.76
C TYR A 423 -7.43 -18.94 10.58
N LEU A 424 -7.03 -19.45 9.40
CA LEU A 424 -6.93 -20.90 9.19
C LEU A 424 -6.01 -21.55 10.22
N ASN A 425 -4.92 -20.86 10.59
CA ASN A 425 -4.03 -21.33 11.65
C ASN A 425 -4.66 -21.25 13.05
N TYR A 426 -5.41 -20.18 13.35
CA TYR A 426 -6.13 -20.05 14.61
C TYR A 426 -7.16 -21.18 14.79
N LEU A 427 -7.96 -21.47 13.76
CA LEU A 427 -8.92 -22.59 13.76
C LEU A 427 -8.24 -23.93 14.06
N LYS A 428 -7.05 -24.14 13.49
CA LYS A 428 -6.28 -25.37 13.68
C LYS A 428 -5.69 -25.49 15.09
N THR A 429 -5.24 -24.37 15.67
CA THR A 429 -4.46 -24.38 16.93
C THR A 429 -5.31 -24.17 18.18
N ASN A 430 -6.52 -23.60 18.05
CA ASN A 430 -7.37 -23.31 19.20
C ASN A 430 -8.07 -24.58 19.74
N ARG A 431 -7.65 -25.02 20.94
CA ARG A 431 -8.21 -26.18 21.66
C ARG A 431 -9.66 -26.00 22.11
N ASN A 432 -10.19 -24.78 22.18
CA ASN A 432 -11.61 -24.57 22.49
C ASN A 432 -12.50 -24.88 21.30
N LEU A 433 -12.01 -24.62 20.08
CA LEU A 433 -12.75 -24.84 18.84
C LEU A 433 -12.80 -26.31 18.42
N THR A 434 -11.85 -27.13 18.86
CA THR A 434 -11.89 -28.58 18.64
C THR A 434 -13.11 -29.25 19.28
N LYS A 435 -13.71 -28.63 20.32
CA LYS A 435 -14.96 -29.10 20.93
C LYS A 435 -16.16 -29.05 19.97
N TYR A 436 -16.13 -28.17 18.97
CA TYR A 436 -17.22 -27.98 18.01
C TYR A 436 -17.11 -28.85 16.75
N LYS A 437 -16.13 -29.77 16.69
CA LYS A 437 -15.92 -30.71 15.56
C LYS A 437 -15.91 -30.02 14.17
N LEU A 438 -15.38 -28.79 14.09
CA LEU A 438 -15.27 -28.06 12.82
C LEU A 438 -14.33 -28.81 11.87
N LYS A 439 -14.78 -29.09 10.65
CA LYS A 439 -13.98 -29.71 9.59
C LYS A 439 -13.49 -28.64 8.63
N LEU A 440 -12.18 -28.39 8.65
CA LEU A 440 -11.54 -27.50 7.70
C LEU A 440 -11.50 -28.16 6.33
N SER A 441 -12.21 -27.58 5.36
CA SER A 441 -12.23 -28.12 4.00
C SER A 441 -10.93 -27.77 3.28
N HIS A 442 -10.33 -28.78 2.64
CA HIS A 442 -9.11 -28.61 1.85
C HIS A 442 -9.33 -27.66 0.66
N ASP A 443 -10.52 -27.68 0.09
CA ASP A 443 -10.91 -26.88 -1.08
C ASP A 443 -10.64 -25.37 -0.84
N PHE A 444 -10.94 -24.89 0.37
CA PHE A 444 -10.69 -23.51 0.78
C PHE A 444 -9.20 -23.13 0.78
N ILE A 445 -8.33 -24.03 1.30
CA ILE A 445 -6.88 -23.80 1.30
C ILE A 445 -6.34 -23.85 -0.13
N PHE A 446 -6.80 -24.81 -0.93
CA PHE A 446 -6.43 -24.92 -2.34
C PHE A 446 -6.84 -23.68 -3.13
N LYS A 447 -8.04 -23.16 -2.91
CA LYS A 447 -8.51 -21.93 -3.56
C LYS A 447 -7.65 -20.73 -3.17
N ALA A 448 -7.31 -20.57 -1.89
CA ALA A 448 -6.39 -19.52 -1.44
C ALA A 448 -4.99 -19.63 -2.08
N LEU A 449 -4.46 -20.85 -2.20
CA LEU A 449 -3.18 -21.11 -2.86
C LEU A 449 -3.24 -20.81 -4.37
N LYS A 450 -4.32 -21.22 -5.05
CA LYS A 450 -4.55 -20.93 -6.47
C LYS A 450 -4.66 -19.40 -6.70
N ILE A 451 -5.38 -18.68 -5.83
CA ILE A 451 -5.52 -17.22 -5.82
C ILE A 451 -4.15 -16.54 -5.65
N ASN A 452 -3.36 -16.97 -4.66
CA ASN A 452 -2.02 -16.44 -4.41
C ASN A 452 -1.07 -16.66 -5.62
N LEU A 453 -1.07 -17.87 -6.19
CA LEU A 453 -0.28 -18.18 -7.39
C LEU A 453 -0.73 -17.36 -8.61
N HIS A 454 -2.04 -17.19 -8.80
CA HIS A 454 -2.59 -16.37 -9.87
C HIS A 454 -2.13 -14.91 -9.73
N GLU A 455 -2.08 -14.37 -8.52
CA GLU A 455 -1.59 -13.02 -8.27
C GLU A 455 -0.10 -12.86 -8.63
N ILE A 456 0.75 -13.82 -8.26
CA ILE A 456 2.16 -13.85 -8.66
C ILE A 456 2.29 -13.81 -10.20
N ILE A 457 1.47 -14.58 -10.91
CA ILE A 457 1.47 -14.64 -12.39
C ILE A 457 1.04 -13.29 -12.99
N ARG A 458 -0.01 -12.66 -12.44
CA ARG A 458 -0.48 -11.35 -12.92
C ARG A 458 0.62 -10.30 -12.84
N VAL A 459 1.37 -10.28 -11.74
CA VAL A 459 2.51 -9.36 -11.57
C VAL A 459 3.59 -9.62 -12.60
N ALA A 460 3.99 -10.87 -12.79
CA ALA A 460 5.01 -11.24 -13.76
C ALA A 460 4.66 -10.82 -15.20
N LYS A 461 3.37 -10.79 -15.55
CA LYS A 461 2.87 -10.35 -16.87
C LYS A 461 2.82 -8.82 -17.03
N CYS A 462 2.55 -8.08 -15.95
CA CYS A 462 2.34 -6.63 -16.00
C CYS A 462 3.62 -5.79 -15.81
N THR A 463 4.74 -6.38 -15.38
CA THR A 463 5.99 -5.63 -15.16
C THR A 463 6.79 -5.45 -16.44
N LEU A 464 6.92 -4.21 -16.91
CA LEU A 464 7.67 -3.80 -18.11
C LEU A 464 9.18 -4.12 -18.02
N ASP A 465 9.75 -4.21 -16.81
CA ASP A 465 11.17 -4.50 -16.54
C ASP A 465 11.36 -5.84 -15.82
N SER A 466 10.91 -6.94 -16.43
CA SER A 466 11.05 -8.31 -15.89
C SER A 466 12.49 -8.65 -15.45
N LYS A 467 13.51 -8.06 -16.09
CA LYS A 467 14.93 -8.23 -15.75
C LYS A 467 15.33 -7.66 -14.38
N THR A 468 14.57 -6.73 -13.81
CA THR A 468 14.85 -6.17 -12.48
C THR A 468 14.42 -7.13 -11.37
N LEU A 469 13.28 -7.82 -11.55
CA LEU A 469 12.68 -8.72 -10.57
C LEU A 469 13.10 -10.18 -10.75
N PHE A 470 13.33 -10.61 -12.01
CA PHE A 470 13.64 -11.98 -12.38
C PHE A 470 15.01 -12.08 -13.06
N ARG A 471 15.67 -13.24 -12.89
CA ARG A 471 16.98 -13.52 -13.48
C ARG A 471 16.92 -13.79 -14.99
N GLU A 472 15.85 -14.39 -15.49
CA GLU A 472 15.62 -14.78 -16.89
C GLU A 472 14.12 -14.69 -17.27
N ASN A 473 13.77 -14.94 -18.54
CA ASN A 473 12.37 -15.00 -19.00
C ASN A 473 11.61 -16.09 -18.24
N PHE A 474 10.51 -15.68 -17.60
CA PHE A 474 9.77 -16.49 -16.64
C PHE A 474 8.46 -17.00 -17.24
N GLU A 475 8.31 -18.31 -17.37
CA GLU A 475 7.05 -18.96 -17.76
C GLU A 475 6.67 -20.04 -16.75
N LEU A 476 5.43 -19.99 -16.25
CA LEU A 476 4.87 -20.98 -15.32
C LEU A 476 3.89 -21.89 -16.07
N LYS A 477 3.76 -23.15 -15.59
CA LYS A 477 2.68 -24.03 -16.06
C LYS A 477 1.36 -23.55 -15.46
N TYR A 478 0.38 -23.28 -16.30
CA TYR A 478 -0.93 -22.79 -15.88
C TYR A 478 -1.76 -23.93 -15.25
N PRO A 479 -2.11 -23.88 -13.96
CA PRO A 479 -3.20 -24.71 -13.45
C PRO A 479 -4.53 -24.26 -14.05
N ASN A 480 -5.56 -25.13 -14.04
CA ASN A 480 -6.90 -24.69 -14.42
C ASN A 480 -7.40 -23.67 -13.39
N PHE A 481 -7.60 -22.42 -13.83
CA PHE A 481 -8.07 -21.32 -13.01
C PHE A 481 -9.58 -21.08 -13.13
N GLU A 482 -10.29 -21.87 -13.94
CA GLU A 482 -11.74 -21.75 -14.15
C GLU A 482 -12.50 -21.83 -12.81
N ASP A 483 -12.08 -22.71 -11.90
CA ASP A 483 -12.68 -22.89 -10.56
C ASP A 483 -12.56 -21.63 -9.66
N ILE A 484 -11.57 -20.75 -9.89
CA ILE A 484 -11.44 -19.50 -9.13
C ILE A 484 -12.66 -18.61 -9.41
N PHE A 485 -13.07 -18.55 -10.67
CA PHE A 485 -14.07 -17.61 -11.18
C PHE A 485 -15.44 -18.24 -11.47
N ALA A 486 -15.58 -19.57 -11.34
CA ALA A 486 -16.78 -20.38 -11.57
C ALA A 486 -18.04 -19.92 -10.83
N PHE A 487 -17.89 -18.95 -9.93
CA PHE A 487 -18.93 -18.34 -9.13
C PHE A 487 -19.87 -17.38 -9.87
N ASN A 488 -19.59 -16.99 -11.12
CA ASN A 488 -20.36 -15.91 -11.76
C ASN A 488 -21.54 -16.41 -12.62
N ASP A 489 -22.71 -15.83 -12.35
CA ASP A 489 -23.74 -15.59 -13.35
C ASP A 489 -23.15 -14.63 -14.42
N GLU A 490 -22.80 -15.16 -15.59
CA GLU A 490 -22.17 -14.42 -16.71
C GLU A 490 -22.94 -13.15 -17.11
N ARG A 491 -24.22 -13.05 -16.72
CA ARG A 491 -25.12 -11.92 -16.97
C ARG A 491 -24.69 -10.61 -16.30
N LEU A 492 -23.95 -10.66 -15.18
CA LEU A 492 -23.55 -9.49 -14.39
C LEU A 492 -22.19 -8.89 -14.79
N VAL A 493 -21.43 -9.57 -15.66
CA VAL A 493 -20.03 -9.22 -15.94
C VAL A 493 -19.80 -9.12 -17.45
N LYS A 494 -19.71 -7.90 -17.97
CA LYS A 494 -19.55 -7.67 -19.42
C LYS A 494 -18.11 -7.49 -19.92
N LYS A 495 -17.09 -7.43 -19.06
CA LYS A 495 -15.70 -7.25 -19.52
C LYS A 495 -14.66 -7.95 -18.65
N ASN A 496 -13.77 -8.71 -19.29
CA ASN A 496 -12.44 -8.99 -18.77
C ASN A 496 -11.65 -7.68 -18.72
N LEU A 497 -11.20 -7.29 -17.52
CA LEU A 497 -10.32 -6.14 -17.35
C LEU A 497 -8.89 -6.58 -17.65
N ASN A 498 -8.36 -6.17 -18.80
CA ASN A 498 -6.93 -6.27 -19.06
C ASN A 498 -6.24 -5.11 -18.33
N TYR A 499 -5.38 -5.45 -17.36
CA TYR A 499 -4.56 -4.46 -16.67
C TYR A 499 -3.20 -4.38 -17.35
N ASP A 500 -2.90 -3.20 -17.90
CA ASP A 500 -1.61 -2.94 -18.53
C ASP A 500 -0.50 -2.60 -17.51
N SER A 501 -0.83 -2.44 -16.21
CA SER A 501 0.12 -2.10 -15.15
C SER A 501 -0.30 -2.55 -13.74
N CYS A 502 0.68 -2.71 -12.86
CA CYS A 502 0.48 -2.99 -11.43
C CYS A 502 -0.14 -1.78 -10.68
N TYR A 503 -0.63 -2.02 -9.46
CA TYR A 503 -1.15 -0.95 -8.59
C TYR A 503 -0.09 0.10 -8.25
N SER A 504 1.16 -0.32 -8.04
CA SER A 504 2.31 0.55 -7.79
C SER A 504 3.38 0.38 -8.87
N ASN A 505 4.09 1.47 -9.17
CA ASN A 505 5.27 1.47 -10.03
C ASN A 505 6.57 1.42 -9.22
N ASP A 506 6.50 1.37 -7.89
CA ASP A 506 7.67 1.27 -7.01
C ASP A 506 8.20 -0.18 -6.99
N SER A 507 9.41 -0.38 -7.50
CA SER A 507 10.07 -1.69 -7.58
C SER A 507 10.33 -2.31 -6.21
N PHE A 508 10.57 -1.50 -5.17
CA PHE A 508 10.79 -1.99 -3.81
C PHE A 508 9.49 -2.54 -3.20
N LEU A 509 8.37 -1.85 -3.42
CA LEU A 509 7.06 -2.30 -2.95
C LEU A 509 6.63 -3.60 -3.65
N ILE A 510 6.82 -3.68 -4.97
CA ILE A 510 6.53 -4.89 -5.76
C ILE A 510 7.33 -6.08 -5.23
N PHE A 511 8.62 -5.88 -4.97
CA PHE A 511 9.50 -6.92 -4.42
C PHE A 511 9.02 -7.40 -3.04
N THR A 512 8.69 -6.46 -2.15
CA THR A 512 8.23 -6.76 -0.78
C THR A 512 6.93 -7.57 -0.79
N TYR A 513 6.01 -7.22 -1.67
CA TYR A 513 4.73 -7.93 -1.79
C TYR A 513 4.86 -9.31 -2.42
N LEU A 514 5.72 -9.48 -3.43
CA LEU A 514 6.01 -10.80 -3.98
C LEU A 514 6.67 -11.72 -2.94
N GLU A 515 7.56 -11.20 -2.10
CA GLU A 515 8.10 -11.93 -0.95
C GLU A 515 7.01 -12.35 0.03
N LEU A 516 6.08 -11.46 0.35
CA LEU A 516 4.97 -11.76 1.25
C LEU A 516 4.02 -12.83 0.68
N LEU A 517 3.69 -12.77 -0.62
CA LEU A 517 2.89 -13.79 -1.30
C LEU A 517 3.56 -15.18 -1.24
N LYS A 518 4.90 -15.22 -1.40
CA LYS A 518 5.70 -16.43 -1.22
C LYS A 518 5.63 -16.97 0.21
N VAL A 519 5.76 -16.09 1.22
CA VAL A 519 5.63 -16.46 2.65
C VAL A 519 4.25 -17.03 2.96
N ILE A 520 3.19 -16.38 2.50
CA ILE A 520 1.80 -16.82 2.67
C ILE A 520 1.60 -18.21 2.04
N SER A 521 2.16 -18.44 0.85
CA SER A 521 2.06 -19.73 0.15
C SER A 521 2.68 -20.88 0.96
N VAL A 522 3.90 -20.69 1.47
CA VAL A 522 4.58 -21.68 2.33
C VAL A 522 3.75 -21.96 3.58
N PHE A 523 3.20 -20.92 4.20
CA PHE A 523 2.38 -21.04 5.39
C PHE A 523 1.09 -21.85 5.15
N LEU A 524 0.37 -21.58 4.06
CA LEU A 524 -0.84 -22.33 3.68
C LEU A 524 -0.53 -23.80 3.35
N ILE A 525 0.58 -24.08 2.66
CA ILE A 525 1.02 -25.46 2.37
C ILE A 525 1.32 -26.24 3.65
N ARG A 526 1.96 -25.61 4.65
CA ARG A 526 2.19 -26.24 5.97
C ARG A 526 0.88 -26.60 6.67
N ILE A 527 -0.14 -25.75 6.56
CA ILE A 527 -1.47 -26.03 7.11
C ILE A 527 -2.08 -27.22 6.35
N LEU A 528 -2.07 -27.20 5.03
CA LEU A 528 -2.66 -28.26 4.21
C LEU A 528 -2.03 -29.64 4.47
N LEU A 529 -0.70 -29.72 4.52
CA LEU A 529 0.06 -30.96 4.77
C LEU A 529 -0.12 -31.54 6.18
N SER A 530 -0.79 -30.82 7.08
CA SER A 530 -1.18 -31.37 8.38
C SER A 530 -2.45 -32.21 8.33
N PHE A 531 -3.19 -32.16 7.22
CA PHE A 531 -4.38 -32.97 6.98
C PHE A 531 -4.07 -34.17 6.06
N LYS A 532 -5.00 -35.14 5.98
CA LYS A 532 -4.91 -36.25 5.04
C LYS A 532 -5.46 -35.81 3.69
N ILE A 533 -4.61 -35.74 2.69
CA ILE A 533 -4.94 -35.28 1.34
C ILE A 533 -5.26 -36.49 0.45
N ASN A 534 -6.21 -36.37 -0.48
CA ASN A 534 -6.52 -37.43 -1.45
C ASN A 534 -5.58 -37.42 -2.67
N ASP A 535 -5.56 -38.48 -3.48
CA ASP A 535 -4.61 -38.62 -4.59
C ASP A 535 -4.72 -37.51 -5.66
N GLN A 536 -5.92 -36.95 -5.85
CA GLN A 536 -6.15 -35.88 -6.83
C GLN A 536 -5.65 -34.53 -6.31
N GLU A 537 -6.02 -34.19 -5.07
CA GLU A 537 -5.51 -33.02 -4.35
C GLU A 537 -3.97 -33.07 -4.23
N GLU A 538 -3.38 -34.26 -4.08
CA GLU A 538 -1.93 -34.43 -4.03
C GLU A 538 -1.25 -34.05 -5.36
N LYS A 539 -1.86 -34.40 -6.50
CA LYS A 539 -1.36 -34.00 -7.83
C LYS A 539 -1.43 -32.48 -8.00
N ASP A 540 -2.54 -31.87 -7.59
CA ASP A 540 -2.74 -30.43 -7.67
C ASP A 540 -1.74 -29.68 -6.78
N LEU A 541 -1.51 -30.18 -5.56
CA LEU A 541 -0.53 -29.63 -4.64
C LEU A 541 0.89 -29.70 -5.21
N LYS A 542 1.29 -30.85 -5.79
CA LYS A 542 2.60 -31.00 -6.45
C LYS A 542 2.79 -29.98 -7.57
N LEU A 543 1.75 -29.73 -8.37
CA LEU A 543 1.81 -28.73 -9.43
C LEU A 543 1.98 -27.30 -8.88
N ILE A 544 1.22 -26.94 -7.82
CA ILE A 544 1.35 -25.64 -7.15
C ILE A 544 2.75 -25.46 -6.56
N VAL A 545 3.25 -26.46 -5.84
CA VAL A 545 4.58 -26.45 -5.22
C VAL A 545 5.67 -26.35 -6.28
N TYR A 546 5.56 -27.10 -7.39
CA TYR A 546 6.49 -27.00 -8.52
C TYR A 546 6.54 -25.59 -9.12
N ASN A 547 5.38 -24.95 -9.30
CA ASN A 547 5.30 -23.58 -9.78
C ASN A 547 5.93 -22.57 -8.80
N LEU A 548 5.74 -22.76 -7.48
CA LEU A 548 6.38 -21.92 -6.47
C LEU A 548 7.90 -22.11 -6.40
N VAL A 549 8.40 -23.33 -6.54
CA VAL A 549 9.84 -23.63 -6.64
C VAL A 549 10.43 -22.98 -7.88
N THR A 550 9.72 -23.05 -9.00
CA THR A 550 10.12 -22.39 -10.25
C THR A 550 10.16 -20.88 -10.07
N PHE A 551 9.14 -20.29 -9.43
CA PHE A 551 9.13 -18.88 -9.07
C PHE A 551 10.34 -18.49 -8.22
N ASP A 552 10.62 -19.21 -7.14
CA ASP A 552 11.74 -18.91 -6.23
C ASP A 552 13.11 -19.00 -6.92
N LYS A 553 13.28 -19.91 -7.88
CA LYS A 553 14.52 -20.06 -8.66
C LYS A 553 14.86 -18.81 -9.48
N PHE A 554 13.85 -18.20 -10.09
CA PHE A 554 14.02 -17.05 -10.99
C PHE A 554 13.88 -15.71 -10.27
N PHE A 555 13.11 -15.66 -9.20
CA PHE A 555 12.88 -14.45 -8.40
C PHE A 555 14.16 -14.01 -7.67
N LYS A 556 14.51 -12.73 -7.75
CA LYS A 556 15.69 -12.16 -7.08
C LYS A 556 15.49 -11.89 -5.58
N GLY A 557 14.59 -12.65 -4.96
CA GLY A 557 14.20 -12.58 -3.55
C GLY A 557 15.36 -12.64 -2.55
N GLU A 558 15.11 -12.18 -1.34
CA GLU A 558 16.09 -12.24 -0.23
C GLU A 558 16.18 -13.63 0.39
N GLN A 559 15.08 -14.39 0.43
CA GLN A 559 15.01 -15.67 1.14
C GLN A 559 14.56 -16.78 0.19
N SER A 560 15.22 -17.94 0.22
CA SER A 560 14.73 -19.10 -0.53
C SER A 560 13.48 -19.70 0.13
N ILE A 561 12.69 -20.44 -0.66
CA ILE A 561 11.48 -21.08 -0.15
C ILE A 561 11.77 -22.11 0.96
N LEU A 562 12.93 -22.76 0.90
CA LEU A 562 13.40 -23.69 1.94
C LEU A 562 13.82 -22.95 3.22
N ALA A 563 14.42 -21.76 3.10
CA ALA A 563 14.71 -20.89 4.25
C ALA A 563 13.42 -20.54 4.99
N LEU A 564 12.37 -20.20 4.23
CA LEU A 564 11.05 -19.96 4.79
C LEU A 564 10.52 -21.21 5.47
N CYS A 565 10.65 -22.40 4.89
CA CYS A 565 10.23 -23.67 5.51
C CYS A 565 10.90 -23.95 6.87
N LEU A 566 12.08 -23.40 7.14
CA LEU A 566 12.83 -23.55 8.41
C LEU A 566 12.49 -22.48 9.46
N LYS A 567 11.68 -21.47 9.12
CA LYS A 567 11.27 -20.42 10.07
C LYS A 567 9.98 -20.79 10.79
N PRO A 568 9.95 -20.78 12.14
CA PRO A 568 8.71 -20.84 12.89
C PRO A 568 7.99 -19.49 12.83
N ASN A 569 6.65 -19.50 12.96
CA ASN A 569 5.82 -18.29 13.01
C ASN A 569 6.03 -17.33 11.83
N LEU A 570 5.96 -17.86 10.60
CA LEU A 570 6.30 -17.14 9.36
C LEU A 570 5.66 -15.74 9.22
N LEU A 571 4.40 -15.60 9.62
CA LEU A 571 3.63 -14.36 9.47
C LEU A 571 3.75 -13.40 10.67
N LYS A 572 4.58 -13.69 11.67
CA LYS A 572 4.70 -12.86 12.89
C LYS A 572 5.42 -11.53 12.66
N ASP A 573 6.42 -11.52 11.78
CA ASP A 573 7.29 -10.34 11.53
C ASP A 573 6.73 -9.41 10.43
N TYR A 574 5.77 -9.88 9.64
CA TYR A 574 5.10 -9.10 8.60
C TYR A 574 3.94 -8.33 9.24
N GLY A 575 4.25 -7.12 9.74
CA GLY A 575 3.49 -6.28 10.67
C GLY A 575 2.04 -5.91 10.33
N PHE A 576 1.16 -6.90 10.19
CA PHE A 576 -0.29 -6.73 10.22
C PHE A 576 -0.84 -7.51 11.41
N ARG A 577 -1.40 -6.77 12.36
CA ARG A 577 -1.68 -7.16 13.75
C ARG A 577 -2.38 -8.53 13.86
N THR A 578 -1.76 -9.48 14.56
CA THR A 578 -2.36 -10.75 14.96
C THR A 578 -2.89 -10.67 16.39
N CYS A 579 -4.23 -10.63 16.52
CA CYS A 579 -4.92 -10.83 17.81
C CYS A 579 -4.91 -12.32 18.24
N PHE A 580 -4.50 -13.22 17.35
CA PHE A 580 -4.38 -14.64 17.62
C PHE A 580 -2.96 -14.99 18.05
N LYS A 581 -2.82 -15.63 19.21
CA LYS A 581 -1.59 -16.36 19.53
C LYS A 581 -1.48 -17.55 18.59
N THR A 582 -0.88 -17.35 17.43
CA THR A 582 -0.67 -18.40 16.43
C THR A 582 0.61 -19.16 16.77
N TYR A 583 0.50 -20.48 16.86
CA TYR A 583 1.64 -21.38 16.92
C TYR A 583 1.82 -22.04 15.55
N ASP A 584 2.89 -21.69 14.84
CA ASP A 584 3.26 -22.29 13.55
C ASP A 584 4.65 -22.93 13.67
N PRO A 585 4.72 -24.25 13.97
CA PRO A 585 5.98 -24.97 14.07
C PRO A 585 6.52 -25.35 12.70
N VAL A 586 7.84 -25.55 12.63
CA VAL A 586 8.50 -26.09 11.44
C VAL A 586 8.00 -27.51 11.15
N SER A 587 7.67 -27.77 9.88
CA SER A 587 7.12 -29.04 9.42
C SER A 587 8.12 -29.79 8.55
N LEU A 588 8.58 -30.95 9.03
CA LEU A 588 9.46 -31.85 8.29
C LEU A 588 8.85 -32.28 6.95
N LYS A 589 7.54 -32.61 6.97
CA LYS A 589 6.78 -32.98 5.77
C LYS A 589 6.76 -31.86 4.73
N CYS A 590 6.65 -30.60 5.17
CA CYS A 590 6.67 -29.45 4.26
C CYS A 590 8.02 -29.31 3.57
N VAL A 591 9.12 -29.42 4.33
CA VAL A 591 10.48 -29.38 3.77
C VAL A 591 10.69 -30.50 2.75
N GLU A 592 10.28 -31.74 3.10
CA GLU A 592 10.37 -32.88 2.19
C GLU A 592 9.60 -32.64 0.89
N TYR A 593 8.39 -32.09 0.99
CA TYR A 593 7.54 -31.82 -0.18
C TYR A 593 8.17 -30.84 -1.16
N PHE A 594 8.76 -29.75 -0.67
CA PHE A 594 9.45 -28.78 -1.52
C PHE A 594 10.70 -29.40 -2.16
N LEU A 595 11.48 -30.21 -1.43
CA LEU A 595 12.63 -30.93 -1.96
C LEU A 595 12.23 -31.94 -3.06
N MET A 596 11.15 -32.70 -2.85
CA MET A 596 10.59 -33.62 -3.85
C MET A 596 10.18 -32.91 -5.15
N CYS A 597 9.72 -31.66 -5.04
CA CYS A 597 9.33 -30.84 -6.19
C CYS A 597 10.50 -30.08 -6.84
N GLY A 598 11.74 -30.33 -6.40
CA GLY A 598 12.95 -29.79 -7.01
C GLY A 598 13.51 -28.51 -6.39
N ALA A 599 13.12 -28.16 -5.15
CA ALA A 599 13.76 -27.07 -4.43
C ALA A 599 15.24 -27.38 -4.18
N ASP A 600 16.13 -26.40 -4.42
CA ASP A 600 17.57 -26.58 -4.26
C ASP A 600 17.98 -26.59 -2.78
N PRO A 601 18.43 -27.75 -2.22
CA PRO A 601 18.84 -27.85 -0.82
C PRO A 601 20.08 -27.01 -0.49
N ASN A 602 20.79 -26.50 -1.50
CA ASN A 602 21.98 -25.67 -1.37
C ASN A 602 21.72 -24.19 -1.69
N SER A 603 20.45 -23.79 -1.81
CA SER A 603 20.07 -22.41 -2.04
C SER A 603 20.69 -21.48 -0.97
N LYS A 604 21.26 -20.36 -1.43
CA LYS A 604 21.92 -19.38 -0.56
C LYS A 604 20.86 -18.55 0.16
N GLU A 605 20.83 -18.63 1.48
CA GLU A 605 19.92 -17.89 2.36
C GLU A 605 20.59 -16.63 2.93
N PHE A 606 19.82 -15.54 2.98
CA PHE A 606 20.11 -14.39 3.84
C PHE A 606 19.29 -14.50 5.12
N LEU A 607 19.84 -15.16 6.15
CA LEU A 607 19.20 -15.21 7.47
C LEU A 607 19.35 -13.87 8.23
N ASN A 608 20.45 -13.16 7.98
CA ASN A 608 20.77 -11.82 8.48
C ASN A 608 21.53 -11.08 7.38
N ARG A 609 21.43 -9.75 7.31
CA ARG A 609 22.09 -8.86 6.31
C ARG A 609 23.63 -9.02 6.16
N MET A 610 24.25 -9.97 6.89
CA MET A 610 25.69 -10.08 7.11
C MET A 610 26.31 -11.42 6.67
N SER A 611 25.53 -12.49 6.32
CA SER A 611 26.16 -13.70 5.73
C SER A 611 25.20 -14.62 4.95
N LYS A 612 25.67 -15.11 3.80
CA LYS A 612 25.07 -16.18 3.01
C LYS A 612 25.31 -17.52 3.68
N ASN A 613 24.25 -18.20 4.13
CA ASN A 613 24.32 -19.58 4.66
C ASN A 613 23.49 -20.51 3.75
N ASN A 614 23.82 -21.80 3.65
CA ASN A 614 22.92 -22.79 3.04
C ASN A 614 21.87 -23.29 4.07
N CYS A 615 20.80 -23.95 3.60
CA CYS A 615 19.71 -24.46 4.44
C CYS A 615 20.21 -25.37 5.59
N LEU A 616 21.29 -26.13 5.36
CA LEU A 616 21.89 -27.01 6.36
C LEU A 616 22.53 -26.21 7.52
N ASN A 617 23.28 -25.15 7.20
CA ASN A 617 23.81 -24.22 8.18
C ASN A 617 22.70 -23.48 8.93
N SER A 618 21.61 -23.14 8.25
CA SER A 618 20.46 -22.45 8.83
C SER A 618 19.78 -23.24 9.94
N CYS A 619 19.72 -24.57 9.82
CA CYS A 619 19.23 -25.48 10.86
C CYS A 619 20.04 -25.35 12.18
N MET A 620 21.32 -24.99 12.11
CA MET A 620 22.20 -24.86 13.28
C MET A 620 22.16 -23.47 13.94
N VAL A 621 21.82 -22.44 13.17
CA VAL A 621 21.83 -21.03 13.63
C VAL A 621 20.51 -20.64 14.29
N ASN A 622 19.39 -21.23 13.86
CA ASN A 622 18.07 -20.88 14.38
C ASN A 622 17.85 -21.42 15.81
N ARG A 623 17.81 -20.51 16.80
CA ARG A 623 17.66 -20.83 18.22
C ARG A 623 16.34 -21.54 18.55
N ASP A 624 15.28 -21.27 17.81
CA ASP A 624 13.95 -21.85 18.07
C ASP A 624 13.86 -23.29 17.57
N LEU A 625 14.49 -23.60 16.44
CA LEU A 625 14.61 -24.98 15.92
C LEU A 625 15.42 -25.86 16.88
N MET A 626 16.51 -25.31 17.41
CA MET A 626 17.43 -26.02 18.31
C MET A 626 16.81 -26.46 19.64
N ARG A 627 15.64 -25.92 20.03
CA ARG A 627 14.89 -26.42 21.19
C ARG A 627 14.38 -27.85 20.97
N ASN A 628 14.28 -28.30 19.72
CA ASN A 628 13.87 -29.65 19.36
C ASN A 628 15.00 -30.37 18.59
N LYS A 629 15.92 -30.99 19.34
CA LYS A 629 17.10 -31.67 18.77
C LYS A 629 16.74 -32.77 17.76
N CYS A 630 15.70 -33.56 18.05
CA CYS A 630 15.26 -34.64 17.15
C CYS A 630 14.81 -34.10 15.78
N LEU A 631 14.03 -33.01 15.77
CA LEU A 631 13.59 -32.37 14.53
C LEU A 631 14.78 -31.88 13.68
N VAL A 632 15.80 -31.33 14.33
CA VAL A 632 17.02 -30.85 13.66
C VAL A 632 17.80 -32.01 13.04
N GLU A 633 17.94 -33.13 13.76
CA GLU A 633 18.60 -34.34 13.22
C GLU A 633 17.85 -34.91 12.02
N ASP A 634 16.52 -34.95 12.06
CA ASP A 634 15.68 -35.43 10.95
C ASP A 634 15.76 -34.50 9.73
N LEU A 635 15.79 -33.18 9.95
CA LEU A 635 16.00 -32.20 8.88
C LEU A 635 17.38 -32.36 8.23
N ILE A 636 18.44 -32.57 9.01
CA ILE A 636 19.79 -32.82 8.47
C ILE A 636 19.80 -34.07 7.59
N LYS A 637 19.25 -35.19 8.08
CA LYS A 637 19.15 -36.44 7.31
C LYS A 637 18.38 -36.23 6.00
N LEU A 638 17.29 -35.48 6.06
CA LEU A 638 16.47 -35.15 4.91
C LEU A 638 17.25 -34.33 3.88
N PHE A 639 17.91 -33.24 4.29
CA PHE A 639 18.71 -32.43 3.39
C PHE A 639 19.85 -33.23 2.74
N LEU A 640 20.53 -34.11 3.50
CA LEU A 640 21.56 -34.99 2.96
C LEU A 640 21.01 -36.00 1.96
N LYS A 641 19.82 -36.57 2.21
CA LYS A 641 19.12 -37.46 1.27
C LYS A 641 18.86 -36.80 -0.08
N TYR A 642 18.54 -35.50 -0.09
CA TYR A 642 18.28 -34.73 -1.30
C TYR A 642 19.53 -34.02 -1.87
N GLY A 643 20.73 -34.28 -1.35
CA GLY A 643 21.99 -33.81 -1.94
C GLY A 643 22.51 -32.47 -1.41
N ALA A 644 22.23 -32.11 -0.16
CA ALA A 644 22.86 -30.96 0.48
C ALA A 644 24.37 -31.17 0.67
N HIS A 645 25.16 -30.15 0.31
CA HIS A 645 26.60 -30.12 0.48
C HIS A 645 26.98 -29.82 1.94
N LEU A 646 27.75 -30.72 2.55
CA LEU A 646 28.30 -30.58 3.91
C LEU A 646 29.42 -29.52 3.99
N ASP A 647 30.14 -29.35 2.89
CA ASP A 647 31.33 -28.52 2.74
C ASP A 647 31.04 -27.14 2.15
N PHE A 648 29.75 -26.79 1.99
CA PHE A 648 29.34 -25.44 1.64
C PHE A 648 29.85 -24.45 2.70
N LYS A 649 30.64 -23.47 2.27
CA LYS A 649 31.18 -22.43 3.15
C LYS A 649 30.36 -21.15 3.09
N ASN A 650 30.10 -20.59 4.26
CA ASN A 650 29.49 -19.26 4.35
C ASN A 650 30.52 -18.14 4.07
N ASP A 651 30.08 -16.87 4.09
CA ASP A 651 30.94 -15.70 3.87
C ASP A 651 32.09 -15.56 4.91
N PHE A 652 32.05 -16.34 6.00
CA PHE A 652 33.09 -16.45 7.02
C PHE A 652 34.00 -17.69 6.83
N ASN A 653 33.92 -18.37 5.68
CA ASN A 653 34.64 -19.60 5.35
C ASN A 653 34.36 -20.80 6.29
N GLN A 654 33.24 -20.80 7.00
CA GLN A 654 32.85 -21.90 7.90
C GLN A 654 31.89 -22.86 7.17
N SER A 655 32.19 -24.16 7.23
CA SER A 655 31.28 -25.21 6.76
C SER A 655 30.27 -25.62 7.83
N PHE A 656 29.25 -26.38 7.43
CA PHE A 656 28.32 -26.99 8.38
C PHE A 656 29.03 -27.92 9.35
N VAL A 657 29.98 -28.73 8.85
CA VAL A 657 30.75 -29.67 9.68
C VAL A 657 31.53 -28.91 10.74
N ASP A 658 32.22 -27.83 10.36
CA ASP A 658 32.98 -27.01 11.32
C ASP A 658 32.07 -26.44 12.42
N LYS A 659 30.89 -25.95 12.06
CA LYS A 659 29.94 -25.41 13.05
C LYS A 659 29.34 -26.50 13.93
N TYR A 660 29.00 -27.65 13.36
CA TYR A 660 28.42 -28.76 14.09
C TYR A 660 29.40 -29.33 15.11
N GLU A 661 30.61 -29.66 14.67
CA GLU A 661 31.65 -30.26 15.51
C GLU A 661 32.11 -29.30 16.62
N ASN A 662 32.30 -28.00 16.30
CA ASN A 662 32.66 -26.99 17.30
C ASN A 662 31.57 -26.76 18.35
N LYS A 663 30.28 -26.79 17.95
CA LYS A 663 29.16 -26.45 18.83
C LYS A 663 28.73 -27.60 19.73
N TYR A 664 28.76 -28.83 19.23
CA TYR A 664 28.37 -30.02 19.99
C TYR A 664 29.55 -30.77 20.59
N GLN A 665 30.80 -30.33 20.33
CA GLN A 665 32.03 -31.00 20.75
C GLN A 665 32.03 -32.50 20.41
N CYS A 666 31.51 -32.85 19.23
CA CYS A 666 31.42 -34.23 18.75
C CYS A 666 31.82 -34.34 17.28
N LEU A 667 32.33 -35.49 16.87
CA LEU A 667 32.72 -35.75 15.48
C LEU A 667 31.49 -36.11 14.65
N PHE A 668 31.36 -35.52 13.46
CA PHE A 668 30.32 -35.91 12.51
C PHE A 668 30.75 -37.19 11.76
N LEU A 669 30.42 -38.34 12.35
CA LEU A 669 30.95 -39.67 11.97
C LEU A 669 30.70 -40.06 10.50
N ASP A 670 29.63 -39.57 9.87
CA ASP A 670 29.23 -39.93 8.50
C ASP A 670 29.65 -38.92 7.41
N LYS A 671 30.57 -37.98 7.70
CA LYS A 671 30.94 -36.89 6.76
C LYS A 671 31.35 -37.37 5.37
N TYR A 672 32.12 -38.46 5.29
CA TYR A 672 32.63 -38.97 4.02
C TYR A 672 31.60 -39.76 3.20
N LYS A 673 30.48 -40.19 3.80
CA LYS A 673 29.39 -40.86 3.06
C LYS A 673 28.60 -39.89 2.19
N HIS A 674 28.65 -38.60 2.52
CA HIS A 674 27.81 -37.57 1.90
C HIS A 674 28.59 -36.51 1.13
N ILE A 675 29.93 -36.59 1.08
CA ILE A 675 30.77 -35.70 0.27
C ILE A 675 31.11 -36.41 -1.04
N SER A 676 30.69 -35.83 -2.17
CA SER A 676 31.03 -36.39 -3.48
C SER A 676 32.49 -36.12 -3.88
N LEU A 677 33.05 -36.95 -4.76
CA LEU A 677 34.39 -36.70 -5.34
C LEU A 677 34.49 -35.34 -6.02
N LYS A 678 33.40 -34.89 -6.67
CA LYS A 678 33.32 -33.58 -7.31
C LYS A 678 33.49 -32.43 -6.30
N CYS A 679 32.93 -32.59 -5.10
CA CYS A 679 33.07 -31.64 -3.99
C CYS A 679 34.50 -31.59 -3.47
N LEU A 680 35.13 -32.75 -3.27
CA LEU A 680 36.53 -32.85 -2.85
C LEU A 680 37.47 -32.18 -3.86
N CYS A 681 37.24 -32.37 -5.16
CA CYS A 681 38.00 -31.70 -6.21
C CYS A 681 37.81 -30.19 -6.17
N ALA A 682 36.56 -29.69 -6.04
CA ALA A 682 36.27 -28.27 -5.93
C ALA A 682 36.92 -27.62 -4.69
N ALA A 683 36.79 -28.26 -3.52
CA ALA A 683 37.40 -27.82 -2.28
C ALA A 683 38.94 -27.80 -2.39
N LYS A 684 39.54 -28.79 -3.06
CA LYS A 684 40.99 -28.84 -3.30
C LYS A 684 41.43 -27.71 -4.21
N LEU A 685 40.74 -27.46 -5.32
CA LEU A 685 41.03 -26.36 -6.26
C LEU A 685 41.07 -25.01 -5.55
N LYS A 686 40.06 -24.72 -4.70
CA LYS A 686 40.02 -23.50 -3.87
C LYS A 686 41.13 -23.46 -2.83
N PHE A 687 41.38 -24.56 -2.11
CA PHE A 687 42.45 -24.64 -1.12
C PHE A 687 43.83 -24.36 -1.74
N SER A 688 44.08 -24.89 -2.94
CA SER A 688 45.33 -24.67 -3.69
C SER A 688 45.39 -23.33 -4.44
N LYS A 689 44.34 -22.49 -4.39
CA LYS A 689 44.24 -21.19 -5.09
C LYS A 689 44.53 -21.27 -6.61
N ILE A 690 44.12 -22.36 -7.25
CA ILE A 690 44.28 -22.54 -8.70
C ILE A 690 43.30 -21.60 -9.43
N LEU A 691 43.73 -21.01 -10.55
CA LEU A 691 42.88 -20.14 -11.38
C LEU A 691 41.99 -21.00 -12.28
N TYR A 692 40.68 -21.09 -12.00
CA TYR A 692 39.76 -21.97 -12.73
C TYR A 692 38.66 -21.24 -13.52
N LYS A 693 38.49 -19.92 -13.35
CA LYS A 693 37.34 -19.17 -13.89
C LYS A 693 37.26 -19.11 -15.42
N ASN A 694 38.40 -19.20 -16.11
CA ASN A 694 38.48 -19.15 -17.57
C ASN A 694 38.65 -20.55 -18.20
N GLU A 695 38.90 -21.57 -17.37
CA GLU A 695 39.17 -22.95 -17.80
C GLU A 695 37.95 -23.86 -17.62
N LEU A 696 37.05 -23.50 -16.70
CA LEU A 696 35.82 -24.23 -16.45
C LEU A 696 34.61 -23.59 -17.16
N PRO A 697 33.62 -24.40 -17.60
CA PRO A 697 32.30 -23.92 -17.97
C PRO A 697 31.69 -23.05 -16.86
N LYS A 698 30.96 -21.99 -17.22
CA LYS A 698 30.34 -21.06 -16.25
C LYS A 698 29.52 -21.76 -15.16
N SER A 699 28.81 -22.83 -15.51
CA SER A 699 28.03 -23.66 -14.57
C SER A 699 28.90 -24.42 -13.55
N LEU A 700 30.14 -24.78 -13.91
CA LEU A 700 31.11 -25.41 -13.01
C LEU A 700 31.90 -24.38 -12.20
N VAL A 701 32.09 -23.16 -12.72
CA VAL A 701 32.67 -22.06 -11.95
C VAL A 701 31.78 -21.74 -10.74
N GLU A 702 30.47 -21.61 -10.94
CA GLU A 702 29.52 -21.40 -9.83
C GLU A 702 29.56 -22.55 -8.82
N PHE A 703 29.68 -23.80 -9.29
CA PHE A 703 29.79 -24.98 -8.44
C PHE A 703 31.07 -24.98 -7.58
N VAL A 704 32.23 -24.64 -8.18
CA VAL A 704 33.50 -24.52 -7.44
C VAL A 704 33.47 -23.34 -6.48
N ASP A 705 32.82 -22.23 -6.84
CA ASP A 705 32.64 -21.07 -5.98
C ASP A 705 31.81 -21.38 -4.70
N LEU A 706 31.01 -22.45 -4.67
CA LEU A 706 30.25 -22.89 -3.47
C LEU A 706 31.11 -23.56 -2.38
N HIS A 707 32.28 -24.11 -2.72
CA HIS A 707 33.17 -24.92 -1.86
C HIS A 707 34.42 -24.11 -1.44
#